data_AF-A0A494ZB87-F1
#
_entry.id   AF-A0A494ZB87-F1
#
_cell.length_a   1.000
_cell.length_b   1.000
_cell.length_c   1.000
_cell.angle_alpha   90.00
_cell.angle_beta   90.00
_cell.angle_gamma   90.00
#
_symmetry.space_group_name_H-M   'P 1'
#
loop_
_entity.id
_entity.type
_entity.pdbx_description
1 polymer ?
#
loop_
_entity_poly.entity_id
_entity_poly.type
_entity_poly.pdbx_seq_one_letter_code
_entity_poly.pdbx_strand_id
1 'polypeptide(L)'
;MVHLYKELQPADHFEISLPQSLSTQERQLLTLFYQPLTGPEPISLYLTLWAEAEDALTNSMTHYYLMSVLNMPIGKIFEARIALEAIGLLRTFRKQEEENRSFIYELIRPLDANTFFQDPLLSMFLFSKIGEQAYRKLRKRFVSTISTSGYTDISRTFTDVYKPVHSKINVEQMDNQPTVKTDYPFYMEEFDFDLLKSGLSEQLVPSKTLTIEIREVIAKLAYLYRFNPIEMQKVVILALDDQMNLTRDRLKKAAADVYKLTISKEPPQLQKFFSSEIEENRIVENPVKSKEQEMIEYFESTNPIEHLRNLNNGKEPTDYTKDLVSNLFINHGMNIGVVNVLIEYVMLQTDKKLPKNFVETIADHWNRKNIKTAKEAMAIARSEHDKFKKLKNKEYVPQVSEAELAKQNVPIVNDQFAKYERTIPYEFLKQLNNGREPFPYTIELAESLVKNYSMPIGVVNVLMEYAFEQTEGKVTRRFVETIASNWMKIGIDSAEEALNQIDKTIKNKEFLRTTGFIPSITRESIKKDFSEVDGIYYFYESTPPYEFMKDINNGSEPFPTNVKIAEDLINKYDLPLGVVNVLSEYVLSRQDGKFSKRYVETIANTLRQAGIQTAKEAFEYLSKTEEELEMKSKLGYVPQITQEHIQRNGNDVDHYSSKTPYEFLKQLSNGNEPSASNLKLAESLVLNSGLSIGVANVLIEYVYNLKSGQLPKKYVETIAANWVHQNIQTVQQAKAVIHNKETTNEMLRNVGYVPTISEIDIQQMIGNRVIEEEFKEYEMTTPYEFLKKMNHGVEPYANNIQLAEKLVHRYKLPVGVANVLIEYVLEIKDGKLPRAYVETIADSWSRKNFVTAKDAAEHVAMEKENYAKRQVEQENRPRSKWGRVEKIPEWFKERDDQGATNDNPQTDSIDFEKERLRILEKLGRKE
;
A
#
# COMPACT_ATOMS: atom_id res chain seq x y z
N MET A 1 -33.27 16.78 -19.65
CA MET A 1 -32.48 16.68 -18.41
C MET A 1 -31.97 15.26 -18.30
N VAL A 2 -30.69 15.08 -18.62
CA VAL A 2 -29.96 13.80 -18.56
C VAL A 2 -29.88 13.34 -17.11
N HIS A 3 -29.85 12.03 -16.87
CA HIS A 3 -29.86 11.40 -15.55
C HIS A 3 -28.65 11.83 -14.67
N LEU A 4 -28.76 13.00 -14.04
CA LEU A 4 -27.75 13.63 -13.18
C LEU A 4 -27.19 12.67 -12.11
N TYR A 5 -28.06 11.79 -11.58
CA TYR A 5 -27.71 10.80 -10.56
C TYR A 5 -26.74 9.71 -11.03
N LYS A 6 -26.56 9.52 -12.35
CA LYS A 6 -25.57 8.59 -12.89
C LYS A 6 -24.17 9.19 -12.96
N GLU A 7 -24.05 10.51 -13.03
CA GLU A 7 -22.76 11.18 -13.25
C GLU A 7 -22.13 11.75 -11.99
N LEU A 8 -22.93 12.26 -11.05
CA LEU A 8 -22.44 12.79 -9.78
C LEU A 8 -23.49 12.60 -8.68
N GLN A 9 -23.05 12.07 -7.53
CA GLN A 9 -23.88 11.94 -6.34
C GLN A 9 -23.29 12.66 -5.12
N PRO A 10 -24.12 13.10 -4.17
CA PRO A 10 -23.66 13.77 -2.95
C PRO A 10 -22.67 12.95 -2.12
N ALA A 11 -22.77 11.61 -2.16
CA ALA A 11 -21.91 10.69 -1.42
C ALA A 11 -20.57 10.38 -2.11
N ASP A 12 -20.39 10.81 -3.38
CA ASP A 12 -19.13 10.57 -4.08
C ASP A 12 -17.99 11.38 -3.44
N HIS A 13 -16.80 10.79 -3.39
CA HIS A 13 -15.62 11.41 -2.80
C HIS A 13 -14.81 12.21 -3.83
N PHE A 14 -14.12 13.26 -3.40
CA PHE A 14 -13.19 14.02 -4.24
C PHE A 14 -11.94 14.47 -3.49
N GLU A 15 -10.85 14.63 -4.25
CA GLU A 15 -9.57 15.21 -3.81
C GLU A 15 -9.24 16.42 -4.69
N ILE A 16 -8.49 17.38 -4.15
CA ILE A 16 -8.14 18.63 -4.84
C ILE A 16 -6.64 18.69 -5.09
N SER A 17 -6.23 19.07 -6.29
CA SER A 17 -4.82 19.28 -6.67
C SER A 17 -4.59 20.73 -7.07
N LEU A 18 -3.61 21.38 -6.45
CA LEU A 18 -3.25 22.79 -6.67
C LEU A 18 -1.94 22.90 -7.47
N PRO A 19 -1.90 23.66 -8.58
CA PRO A 19 -0.65 24.05 -9.24
C PRO A 19 0.07 25.12 -8.40
N GLN A 20 1.40 25.23 -8.50
CA GLN A 20 2.24 26.15 -7.72
C GLN A 20 1.60 27.54 -7.52
N SER A 21 1.39 27.90 -6.23
CA SER A 21 0.81 29.12 -5.64
C SER A 21 0.07 30.10 -6.58
N LEU A 22 -1.22 30.30 -6.32
CA LEU A 22 -2.05 31.35 -6.93
C LEU A 22 -1.85 32.69 -6.18
N SER A 23 -1.76 33.81 -6.90
CA SER A 23 -1.55 35.15 -6.33
C SER A 23 -2.80 36.03 -6.38
N THR A 24 -2.70 37.26 -5.85
CA THR A 24 -3.78 38.25 -5.94
C THR A 24 -4.08 38.68 -7.39
N GLN A 25 -3.13 38.52 -8.31
CA GLN A 25 -3.33 38.85 -9.73
C GLN A 25 -4.32 37.89 -10.39
N GLU A 26 -4.20 36.59 -10.14
CA GLU A 26 -5.12 35.57 -10.65
C GLU A 26 -6.55 35.80 -10.15
N ARG A 27 -6.72 36.25 -8.90
CA ARG A 27 -8.04 36.64 -8.38
C ARG A 27 -8.69 37.78 -9.19
N GLN A 28 -7.91 38.78 -9.61
CA GLN A 28 -8.43 39.87 -10.45
C GLN A 28 -8.85 39.36 -11.83
N LEU A 29 -8.10 38.43 -12.40
CA LEU A 29 -8.40 37.82 -13.70
C LEU A 29 -9.69 36.97 -13.61
N LEU A 30 -9.82 36.11 -12.60
CA LEU A 30 -11.04 35.32 -12.39
C LEU A 30 -12.28 36.20 -12.27
N THR A 31 -12.18 37.29 -11.51
CA THR A 31 -13.31 38.19 -11.23
C THR A 31 -13.68 39.04 -12.46
N LEU A 32 -12.69 39.61 -13.15
CA LEU A 32 -12.94 40.62 -14.19
C LEU A 32 -13.03 40.04 -15.60
N PHE A 33 -12.49 38.84 -15.83
CA PHE A 33 -12.45 38.20 -17.15
C PHE A 33 -13.31 36.94 -17.21
N TYR A 34 -13.17 36.03 -16.24
CA TYR A 34 -13.85 34.73 -16.30
C TYR A 34 -15.28 34.76 -15.74
N GLN A 35 -15.52 35.47 -14.63
CA GLN A 35 -16.86 35.59 -14.04
C GLN A 35 -17.94 36.15 -15.00
N PRO A 36 -17.66 37.15 -15.84
CA PRO A 36 -18.64 37.60 -16.85
C PRO A 36 -18.98 36.55 -17.92
N LEU A 37 -18.10 35.57 -18.14
CA LEU A 37 -18.28 34.50 -19.13
C LEU A 37 -19.02 33.30 -18.55
N THR A 38 -18.59 32.83 -17.37
CA THR A 38 -19.09 31.60 -16.76
C THR A 38 -20.21 31.83 -15.75
N GLY A 39 -20.30 33.02 -15.17
CA GLY A 39 -21.25 33.36 -14.10
C GLY A 39 -20.62 33.26 -12.70
N PRO A 40 -21.37 33.64 -11.66
CA PRO A 40 -20.90 33.64 -10.29
C PRO A 40 -20.73 32.23 -9.69
N GLU A 41 -21.58 31.26 -10.07
CA GLU A 41 -21.55 29.92 -9.48
C GLU A 41 -20.26 29.14 -9.77
N PRO A 42 -19.76 29.07 -11.02
CA PRO A 42 -18.49 28.43 -11.34
C PRO A 42 -17.31 29.08 -10.62
N ILE A 43 -17.28 30.41 -10.55
CA ILE A 43 -16.19 31.13 -9.88
C ILE A 43 -16.24 30.92 -8.37
N SER A 44 -17.44 30.85 -7.77
CA SER A 44 -17.60 30.50 -6.36
C SER A 44 -17.06 29.09 -6.07
N LEU A 45 -17.38 28.11 -6.93
CA LEU A 45 -16.84 26.76 -6.81
C LEU A 45 -15.30 26.75 -6.93
N TYR A 46 -14.74 27.47 -7.91
CA TYR A 46 -13.28 27.57 -8.07
C TYR A 46 -12.60 28.15 -6.83
N LEU A 47 -13.14 29.25 -6.28
CA LEU A 47 -12.59 29.90 -5.08
C LEU A 47 -12.70 29.02 -3.83
N THR A 48 -13.81 28.29 -3.66
CA THR A 48 -13.95 27.31 -2.57
C THR A 48 -12.93 26.19 -2.70
N LEU A 49 -12.76 25.60 -3.90
CA LEU A 49 -11.76 24.57 -4.12
C LEU A 49 -10.33 25.09 -3.89
N TRP A 50 -10.04 26.33 -4.30
CA TRP A 50 -8.75 26.96 -4.04
C TRP A 50 -8.52 27.12 -2.53
N ALA A 51 -9.50 27.65 -1.78
CA ALA A 51 -9.37 27.82 -0.33
C ALA A 51 -9.16 26.49 0.41
N GLU A 52 -9.88 25.43 0.04
CA GLU A 52 -9.70 24.10 0.64
C GLU A 52 -8.32 23.51 0.32
N ALA A 53 -7.80 23.73 -0.88
CA ALA A 53 -6.51 23.19 -1.31
C ALA A 53 -5.29 23.90 -0.68
N GLU A 54 -5.47 25.03 0.01
CA GLU A 54 -4.40 25.72 0.73
C GLU A 54 -4.06 25.04 2.07
N ASP A 55 -4.96 24.20 2.62
CA ASP A 55 -4.71 23.46 3.85
C ASP A 55 -4.08 22.08 3.56
N ALA A 56 -2.83 21.88 3.97
CA ALA A 56 -2.04 20.66 3.71
C ALA A 56 -2.57 19.39 4.41
N LEU A 57 -3.61 19.50 5.25
CA LEU A 57 -4.21 18.39 6.00
C LEU A 57 -5.48 17.82 5.37
N THR A 58 -5.97 18.37 4.26
CA THR A 58 -7.25 17.95 3.68
C THR A 58 -7.16 16.56 3.03
N ASN A 59 -7.83 15.59 3.66
CA ASN A 59 -8.11 14.27 3.11
C ASN A 59 -9.30 14.32 2.12
N SER A 60 -9.53 13.22 1.41
CA SER A 60 -10.71 12.94 0.59
C SER A 60 -12.02 13.47 1.21
N MET A 61 -12.74 14.35 0.50
CA MET A 61 -13.98 15.00 0.93
C MET A 61 -15.20 14.47 0.17
N THR A 62 -16.41 14.62 0.69
CA THR A 62 -17.64 14.26 -0.05
C THR A 62 -18.28 15.47 -0.71
N HIS A 63 -18.98 15.28 -1.83
CA HIS A 63 -19.69 16.38 -2.51
C HIS A 63 -20.79 17.02 -1.66
N TYR A 64 -21.27 16.33 -0.62
CA TYR A 64 -22.16 16.91 0.40
C TYR A 64 -21.53 18.13 1.09
N TYR A 65 -20.20 18.15 1.28
CA TYR A 65 -19.48 19.32 1.80
C TYR A 65 -19.59 20.53 0.86
N LEU A 66 -19.38 20.33 -0.44
CA LEU A 66 -19.51 21.42 -1.41
C LEU A 66 -20.94 21.96 -1.45
N MET A 67 -21.95 21.08 -1.29
CA MET A 67 -23.34 21.47 -1.19
C MET A 67 -23.61 22.36 0.03
N SER A 68 -23.04 22.03 1.19
CA SER A 68 -23.22 22.81 2.40
C SER A 68 -22.48 24.16 2.37
N VAL A 69 -21.22 24.18 1.91
CA VAL A 69 -20.40 25.40 1.85
C VAL A 69 -20.91 26.38 0.81
N LEU A 70 -21.23 25.90 -0.40
CA LEU A 70 -21.73 26.76 -1.48
C LEU A 70 -23.22 27.07 -1.32
N ASN A 71 -23.93 26.34 -0.44
CA ASN A 71 -25.39 26.37 -0.33
C ASN A 71 -26.08 26.15 -1.70
N MET A 72 -25.57 25.17 -2.45
CA MET A 72 -26.03 24.84 -3.80
C MET A 72 -26.46 23.37 -3.90
N PRO A 73 -27.55 23.06 -4.62
CA PRO A 73 -27.90 21.66 -4.88
C PRO A 73 -26.85 21.01 -5.80
N ILE A 74 -26.71 19.68 -5.71
CA ILE A 74 -25.71 18.92 -6.46
C ILE A 74 -25.76 19.17 -7.98
N GLY A 75 -26.95 19.40 -8.54
CA GLY A 75 -27.11 19.74 -9.96
C GLY A 75 -26.47 21.07 -10.35
N LYS A 76 -26.54 22.09 -9.47
CA LYS A 76 -25.89 23.38 -9.72
C LYS A 76 -24.38 23.29 -9.59
N ILE A 77 -23.88 22.48 -8.67
CA ILE A 77 -22.44 22.21 -8.54
C ILE A 77 -21.93 21.47 -9.79
N PHE A 78 -22.69 20.50 -10.28
CA PHE A 78 -22.35 19.78 -11.51
C PHE A 78 -22.31 20.70 -12.75
N GLU A 79 -23.31 21.56 -12.91
CA GLU A 79 -23.31 22.60 -13.97
C GLU A 79 -22.12 23.55 -13.84
N ALA A 80 -21.83 24.01 -12.62
CA ALA A 80 -20.70 24.89 -12.33
C ALA A 80 -19.36 24.24 -12.64
N ARG A 81 -19.21 22.95 -12.32
CA ARG A 81 -18.02 22.14 -12.62
C ARG A 81 -17.80 22.05 -14.13
N ILE A 82 -18.83 21.70 -14.90
CA ILE A 82 -18.76 21.62 -16.37
C ILE A 82 -18.34 22.97 -16.97
N ALA A 83 -18.85 24.09 -16.42
CA ALA A 83 -18.48 25.42 -16.90
C ALA A 83 -16.99 25.73 -16.64
N LEU A 84 -16.44 25.33 -15.49
CA LEU A 84 -15.01 25.45 -15.20
C LEU A 84 -14.15 24.56 -16.08
N GLU A 85 -14.60 23.33 -16.34
CA GLU A 85 -13.93 22.39 -17.26
C GLU A 85 -13.89 22.95 -18.68
N ALA A 86 -15.03 23.45 -19.18
CA ALA A 86 -15.17 23.97 -20.54
C ALA A 86 -14.31 25.22 -20.81
N ILE A 87 -14.18 26.11 -19.82
CA ILE A 87 -13.34 27.31 -19.94
C ILE A 87 -11.86 27.05 -19.63
N GLY A 88 -11.51 25.83 -19.22
CA GLY A 88 -10.13 25.39 -18.96
C GLY A 88 -9.58 25.80 -17.59
N LEU A 89 -10.43 26.12 -16.62
CA LEU A 89 -10.02 26.44 -15.24
C LEU A 89 -9.99 25.23 -14.31
N LEU A 90 -10.59 24.10 -14.71
CA LEU A 90 -10.63 22.88 -13.91
C LEU A 90 -10.40 21.66 -14.80
N ARG A 91 -9.61 20.70 -14.30
CA ARG A 91 -9.55 19.34 -14.84
C ARG A 91 -10.10 18.36 -13.83
N THR A 92 -10.90 17.42 -14.32
CA THR A 92 -11.58 16.44 -13.49
C THR A 92 -11.19 15.04 -13.93
N PHE A 93 -10.71 14.24 -12.99
CA PHE A 93 -10.46 12.81 -13.17
C PHE A 93 -11.47 12.01 -12.35
N ARG A 94 -11.90 10.86 -12.85
CA ARG A 94 -12.85 9.96 -12.17
C ARG A 94 -12.29 8.55 -12.09
N LYS A 95 -12.37 7.94 -10.91
CA LYS A 95 -12.08 6.53 -10.65
C LYS A 95 -13.37 5.83 -10.21
N GLN A 96 -13.61 4.63 -10.73
CA GLN A 96 -14.78 3.82 -10.38
C GLN A 96 -14.32 2.39 -10.03
N GLU A 97 -14.54 1.97 -8.79
CA GLU A 97 -14.26 0.63 -8.27
C GLU A 97 -15.55 0.06 -7.68
N GLU A 98 -16.09 -1.01 -8.29
CA GLU A 98 -17.36 -1.63 -7.91
C GLU A 98 -18.52 -0.61 -7.76
N GLU A 99 -18.91 -0.29 -6.51
CA GLU A 99 -19.97 0.66 -6.13
C GLU A 99 -19.44 2.04 -5.68
N ASN A 100 -18.12 2.23 -5.52
CA ASN A 100 -17.53 3.49 -5.06
C ASN A 100 -16.95 4.32 -6.23
N ARG A 101 -17.35 5.60 -6.30
CA ARG A 101 -16.79 6.59 -7.24
C ARG A 101 -15.98 7.64 -6.48
N SER A 102 -14.79 7.94 -6.99
CA SER A 102 -13.95 9.04 -6.50
C SER A 102 -13.50 9.95 -7.63
N PHE A 103 -13.28 11.22 -7.30
CA PHE A 103 -12.91 12.28 -8.23
C PHE A 103 -11.61 12.97 -7.81
N ILE A 104 -10.86 13.50 -8.79
CA ILE A 104 -9.74 14.42 -8.54
C ILE A 104 -10.01 15.71 -9.31
N TYR A 105 -9.99 16.82 -8.60
CA TYR A 105 -10.18 18.18 -9.12
C TYR A 105 -8.84 18.92 -9.16
N GLU A 106 -8.25 18.98 -10.34
CA GLU A 106 -7.00 19.71 -10.63
C GLU A 106 -7.33 21.14 -11.07
N LEU A 107 -7.02 22.13 -10.22
CA LEU A 107 -7.24 23.55 -10.54
C LEU A 107 -6.22 24.04 -11.56
N ILE A 108 -6.63 24.90 -12.50
CA ILE A 108 -5.75 25.50 -13.51
C ILE A 108 -5.72 27.01 -13.34
N ARG A 109 -4.54 27.64 -13.52
CA ARG A 109 -4.38 29.09 -13.45
C ARG A 109 -5.11 29.80 -14.59
N PRO A 110 -5.74 30.98 -14.35
CA PRO A 110 -6.29 31.78 -15.43
C PRO A 110 -5.18 32.29 -16.36
N LEU A 111 -5.53 32.54 -17.63
CA LEU A 111 -4.63 33.13 -18.61
C LEU A 111 -4.27 34.57 -18.22
N ASP A 112 -3.05 35.01 -18.53
CA ASP A 112 -2.68 36.41 -18.38
C ASP A 112 -3.53 37.30 -19.31
N ALA A 113 -3.66 38.58 -18.95
CA ALA A 113 -4.56 39.48 -19.66
C ALA A 113 -4.20 39.67 -21.14
N ASN A 114 -2.91 39.65 -21.51
CA ASN A 114 -2.50 39.80 -22.90
C ASN A 114 -2.90 38.56 -23.70
N THR A 115 -2.56 37.37 -23.20
CA THR A 115 -2.93 36.11 -23.85
C THR A 115 -4.45 35.95 -23.94
N PHE A 116 -5.20 36.33 -22.89
CA PHE A 116 -6.66 36.31 -22.91
C PHE A 116 -7.25 37.22 -24.00
N PHE A 117 -6.72 38.44 -24.16
CA PHE A 117 -7.18 39.37 -25.19
C PHE A 117 -6.70 39.01 -26.60
N GLN A 118 -5.64 38.22 -26.72
CA GLN A 118 -5.16 37.69 -28.00
C GLN A 118 -5.99 36.49 -28.46
N ASP A 119 -6.60 35.74 -27.54
CA ASP A 119 -7.55 34.68 -27.88
C ASP A 119 -8.81 35.27 -28.54
N PRO A 120 -9.08 34.97 -29.82
CA PRO A 120 -10.18 35.59 -30.55
C PRO A 120 -11.56 35.29 -29.97
N LEU A 121 -11.76 34.11 -29.36
CA LEU A 121 -13.04 33.68 -28.84
C LEU A 121 -13.32 34.28 -27.47
N LEU A 122 -12.38 34.16 -26.52
CA LEU A 122 -12.51 34.70 -25.17
C LEU A 122 -12.62 36.23 -25.19
N SER A 123 -11.82 36.90 -26.02
CA SER A 123 -11.89 38.34 -26.24
C SER A 123 -13.25 38.76 -26.77
N MET A 124 -13.76 38.10 -27.81
CA MET A 124 -15.06 38.40 -28.42
C MET A 124 -16.22 38.14 -27.45
N PHE A 125 -16.22 37.02 -26.73
CA PHE A 125 -17.27 36.71 -25.76
C PHE A 125 -17.28 37.69 -24.59
N LEU A 126 -16.10 38.08 -24.10
CA LEU A 126 -16.01 39.06 -23.02
C LEU A 126 -16.56 40.41 -23.49
N PHE A 127 -16.16 40.87 -24.69
CA PHE A 127 -16.69 42.09 -25.30
C PHE A 127 -18.22 42.06 -25.41
N SER A 128 -18.78 40.95 -25.88
CA SER A 128 -20.24 40.79 -26.00
C SER A 128 -20.96 40.84 -24.64
N LYS A 129 -20.32 40.38 -23.56
CA LYS A 129 -20.95 40.30 -22.22
C LYS A 129 -20.89 41.61 -21.45
N ILE A 130 -19.74 42.28 -21.44
CA ILE A 130 -19.54 43.50 -20.63
C ILE A 130 -19.75 44.79 -21.42
N GLY A 131 -19.85 44.69 -22.75
CA GLY A 131 -20.03 45.82 -23.65
C GLY A 131 -18.75 46.63 -23.89
N GLU A 132 -18.81 47.47 -24.91
CA GLU A 132 -17.63 48.16 -25.45
C GLU A 132 -16.91 49.06 -24.45
N GLN A 133 -17.65 49.85 -23.66
CA GLN A 133 -17.06 50.81 -22.72
C GLN A 133 -16.28 50.10 -21.60
N ALA A 134 -16.88 49.06 -20.98
CA ALA A 134 -16.23 48.28 -19.93
C ALA A 134 -15.05 47.48 -20.49
N TYR A 135 -15.20 46.90 -21.68
CA TYR A 135 -14.13 46.18 -22.37
C TYR A 135 -12.92 47.06 -22.68
N ARG A 136 -13.13 48.25 -23.25
CA ARG A 136 -12.03 49.21 -23.51
C ARG A 136 -11.34 49.64 -22.23
N LYS A 137 -12.09 49.88 -21.15
CA LYS A 137 -11.53 50.24 -19.83
C LYS A 137 -10.71 49.09 -19.24
N LEU A 138 -11.21 47.86 -19.35
CA LEU A 138 -10.52 46.66 -18.87
C LEU A 138 -9.23 46.41 -19.67
N ARG A 139 -9.30 46.49 -20.99
CA ARG A 139 -8.12 46.37 -21.87
C ARG A 139 -7.09 47.46 -21.57
N LYS A 140 -7.50 48.73 -21.40
CA LYS A 140 -6.58 49.82 -21.03
C LYS A 140 -5.95 49.61 -19.64
N ARG A 141 -6.67 49.00 -18.69
CA ARG A 141 -6.17 48.73 -17.34
C ARG A 141 -5.08 47.66 -17.34
N PHE A 142 -5.24 46.60 -18.15
CA PHE A 142 -4.35 45.44 -18.13
C PHE A 142 -3.37 45.37 -19.31
N VAL A 143 -3.59 46.15 -20.37
CA VAL A 143 -2.73 46.27 -21.55
C VAL A 143 -2.27 47.74 -21.64
N SER A 144 -1.09 48.02 -21.13
CA SER A 144 -0.48 49.36 -21.21
C SER A 144 0.08 49.59 -22.61
N THR A 145 -0.49 50.55 -23.34
CA THR A 145 0.12 51.07 -24.58
C THR A 145 0.83 52.38 -24.25
N ILE A 146 2.16 52.37 -24.22
CA ILE A 146 2.95 53.60 -24.20
C ILE A 146 2.88 54.19 -25.62
N SER A 147 2.27 55.36 -25.77
CA SER A 147 2.25 56.06 -27.07
C SER A 147 3.59 56.77 -27.25
N THR A 148 4.45 56.23 -28.12
CA THR A 148 5.71 56.88 -28.53
C THR A 148 5.49 57.88 -29.66
N SER A 149 4.25 58.24 -30.00
CA SER A 149 3.94 59.21 -31.05
C SER A 149 4.59 60.57 -30.76
N GLY A 150 5.55 60.99 -31.60
CA GLY A 150 6.32 62.22 -31.41
C GLY A 150 7.62 62.06 -30.61
N TYR A 151 7.89 60.86 -30.08
CA TYR A 151 9.13 60.50 -29.42
C TYR A 151 9.95 59.59 -30.35
N THR A 152 11.17 60.01 -30.65
CA THR A 152 12.15 59.13 -31.29
C THR A 152 12.81 58.31 -30.20
N ASP A 153 12.77 56.99 -30.30
CA ASP A 153 13.54 56.13 -29.41
C ASP A 153 15.03 56.36 -29.66
N ILE A 154 15.68 57.02 -28.71
CA ILE A 154 17.13 57.29 -28.71
C ILE A 154 17.87 56.33 -27.76
N SER A 155 17.18 55.32 -27.24
CA SER A 155 17.78 54.33 -26.36
C SER A 155 18.84 53.57 -27.13
N ARG A 156 20.10 53.68 -26.72
CA ARG A 156 21.17 52.91 -27.34
C ARG A 156 21.01 51.44 -26.99
N THR A 157 21.06 50.58 -28.00
CA THR A 157 21.15 49.14 -27.74
C THR A 157 22.52 48.83 -27.14
N PHE A 158 22.64 47.72 -26.42
CA PHE A 158 23.90 47.35 -25.75
C PHE A 158 25.07 47.27 -26.75
N THR A 159 24.80 46.81 -27.99
CA THR A 159 25.77 46.76 -29.10
C THR A 159 26.14 48.14 -29.70
N ASP A 160 25.31 49.17 -29.51
CA ASP A 160 25.59 50.55 -29.95
C ASP A 160 26.55 51.30 -29.01
N VAL A 161 26.72 50.79 -27.78
CA VAL A 161 27.64 51.33 -26.77
C VAL A 161 28.86 50.42 -26.61
N TYR A 162 28.67 49.11 -26.73
CA TYR A 162 29.70 48.11 -26.52
C TYR A 162 29.82 47.19 -27.74
N LYS A 163 30.88 47.38 -28.53
CA LYS A 163 31.21 46.45 -29.62
C LYS A 163 32.07 45.29 -29.09
N PRO A 164 31.68 44.03 -29.35
CA PRO A 164 32.50 42.88 -28.98
C PRO A 164 33.82 42.89 -29.78
N VAL A 165 34.93 42.82 -29.06
CA VAL A 165 36.22 42.55 -29.69
C VAL A 165 36.21 41.08 -30.10
N HIS A 166 36.12 40.84 -31.41
CA HIS A 166 36.14 39.54 -32.11
C HIS A 166 34.82 38.85 -32.36
N SER A 167 34.02 39.40 -33.29
CA SER A 167 33.35 38.59 -34.31
C SER A 167 33.01 39.48 -35.50
N LYS A 168 33.65 39.26 -36.65
CA LYS A 168 33.20 39.84 -37.93
C LYS A 168 31.99 39.02 -38.39
N ILE A 169 30.79 39.47 -38.06
CA ILE A 169 29.57 38.94 -38.67
C ILE A 169 28.93 40.12 -39.41
N ASN A 170 28.83 39.98 -40.73
CA ASN A 170 28.09 40.90 -41.59
C ASN A 170 26.60 40.73 -41.26
N VAL A 171 25.98 41.79 -40.77
CA VAL A 171 24.52 41.84 -40.56
C VAL A 171 23.98 42.94 -41.45
N GLU A 172 23.74 42.59 -42.72
CA GLU A 172 22.76 43.31 -43.52
C GLU A 172 21.53 42.42 -43.61
N GLN A 173 20.38 43.00 -43.28
CA GLN A 173 19.03 42.43 -43.31
C GLN A 173 18.68 41.50 -42.14
N MET A 174 18.00 42.06 -41.14
CA MET A 174 16.68 41.57 -40.74
C MET A 174 15.99 42.63 -39.88
N ASP A 175 14.87 43.11 -40.40
CA ASP A 175 14.07 44.20 -39.87
C ASP A 175 12.89 43.65 -39.04
N ASN A 176 12.57 44.36 -37.96
CA ASN A 176 11.28 44.46 -37.25
C ASN A 176 10.54 43.20 -36.75
N GLN A 177 10.66 42.89 -35.44
CA GLN A 177 9.50 42.66 -34.55
C GLN A 177 9.81 43.09 -33.10
N PRO A 178 8.84 43.64 -32.34
CA PRO A 178 9.07 44.17 -31.00
C PRO A 178 9.02 43.06 -29.95
N THR A 179 10.17 42.73 -29.36
CA THR A 179 10.26 41.81 -28.21
C THR A 179 9.96 42.55 -26.91
N VAL A 180 9.02 41.99 -26.16
CA VAL A 180 8.62 42.40 -24.81
C VAL A 180 9.83 42.26 -23.89
N LYS A 181 10.24 43.36 -23.24
CA LYS A 181 11.26 43.35 -22.19
C LYS A 181 10.75 42.56 -20.99
N THR A 182 11.33 41.38 -20.78
CA THR A 182 11.30 40.62 -19.54
C THR A 182 12.68 40.75 -18.90
N ASP A 183 12.68 41.04 -17.60
CA ASP A 183 13.85 41.24 -16.75
C ASP A 183 14.61 39.91 -16.60
N TYR A 184 15.34 39.50 -17.64
CA TYR A 184 16.15 38.29 -17.63
C TYR A 184 17.60 38.62 -17.34
N PRO A 185 18.29 37.81 -16.52
CA PRO A 185 19.71 37.97 -16.31
C PRO A 185 20.50 37.68 -17.59
N PHE A 186 21.52 38.50 -17.85
CA PHE A 186 22.31 38.61 -19.08
C PHE A 186 22.73 37.28 -19.75
N TYR A 187 22.95 36.22 -18.99
CA TYR A 187 23.37 34.91 -19.51
C TYR A 187 22.28 34.12 -20.25
N MET A 188 21.00 34.49 -20.15
CA MET A 188 19.93 33.86 -20.94
C MET A 188 19.84 34.40 -22.37
N GLU A 189 20.27 35.63 -22.62
CA GLU A 189 20.20 36.28 -23.93
C GLU A 189 21.38 35.90 -24.85
N GLU A 190 22.53 35.51 -24.27
CA GLU A 190 23.70 35.05 -25.02
C GLU A 190 23.61 33.59 -25.50
N PHE A 191 22.73 32.78 -24.90
CA PHE A 191 22.64 31.35 -25.21
C PHE A 191 21.52 31.07 -26.23
N ASP A 192 21.90 30.58 -27.42
CA ASP A 192 20.97 30.25 -28.49
C ASP A 192 20.14 28.99 -28.17
N PHE A 193 19.00 29.21 -27.52
CA PHE A 193 18.04 28.17 -27.16
C PHE A 193 17.34 27.55 -28.37
N ASP A 194 17.23 28.26 -29.48
CA ASP A 194 16.54 27.75 -30.65
C ASP A 194 17.42 26.75 -31.40
N LEU A 195 18.73 27.00 -31.45
CA LEU A 195 19.73 26.02 -31.91
C LEU A 195 19.83 24.79 -30.98
N LEU A 196 19.73 24.98 -29.65
CA LEU A 196 19.68 23.86 -28.71
C LEU A 196 18.41 23.01 -28.95
N LYS A 197 17.25 23.65 -29.11
CA LYS A 197 15.97 22.94 -29.36
C LYS A 197 15.98 22.19 -30.69
N SER A 198 16.54 22.78 -31.75
CA SER A 198 16.63 22.09 -33.04
C SER A 198 17.48 20.82 -32.92
N GLY A 199 18.63 20.89 -32.24
CA GLY A 199 19.46 19.71 -31.99
C GLY A 199 18.78 18.66 -31.11
N LEU A 200 18.06 19.07 -30.05
CA LEU A 200 17.35 18.14 -29.17
C LEU A 200 16.14 17.48 -29.85
N SER A 201 15.47 18.19 -30.76
CA SER A 201 14.35 17.65 -31.54
C SER A 201 14.79 16.55 -32.52
N GLU A 202 15.99 16.64 -33.08
CA GLU A 202 16.58 15.57 -33.91
C GLU A 202 16.82 14.27 -33.11
N GLN A 203 17.00 14.39 -31.79
CA GLN A 203 17.22 13.27 -30.87
C GLN A 203 15.94 12.83 -30.13
N LEU A 204 14.75 13.20 -30.65
CA LEU A 204 13.43 12.84 -30.12
C LEU A 204 13.16 13.31 -28.68
N VAL A 205 13.86 14.35 -28.19
CA VAL A 205 13.62 14.92 -26.86
C VAL A 205 12.40 15.85 -26.91
N PRO A 206 11.32 15.58 -26.16
CA PRO A 206 10.11 16.40 -26.21
C PRO A 206 10.34 17.83 -25.71
N SER A 207 9.87 18.86 -26.40
CA SER A 207 10.06 20.27 -25.98
C SER A 207 9.48 20.61 -24.60
N LYS A 208 8.57 19.77 -24.08
CA LYS A 208 8.01 19.87 -22.73
C LYS A 208 9.04 19.64 -21.61
N THR A 209 10.18 18.99 -21.91
CA THR A 209 11.24 18.73 -20.93
C THR A 209 12.04 20.00 -20.59
N LEU A 210 12.07 20.99 -21.49
CA LEU A 210 12.75 22.28 -21.30
C LEU A 210 11.82 23.30 -20.63
N THR A 211 11.45 23.03 -19.38
CA THR A 211 10.69 23.99 -18.56
C THR A 211 11.48 25.29 -18.34
N ILE A 212 10.80 26.37 -17.95
CA ILE A 212 11.43 27.68 -17.71
C ILE A 212 12.57 27.57 -16.68
N GLU A 213 12.34 26.82 -15.61
CA GLU A 213 13.35 26.59 -14.56
C GLU A 213 14.57 25.82 -15.08
N ILE A 214 14.34 24.80 -15.93
CA ILE A 214 15.41 24.00 -16.53
C ILE A 214 16.22 24.85 -17.52
N ARG A 215 15.56 25.69 -18.32
CA ARG A 215 16.22 26.63 -19.23
C ARG A 215 17.12 27.61 -18.48
N GLU A 216 16.70 28.07 -17.30
CA GLU A 216 17.54 28.91 -16.45
C GLU A 216 18.80 28.19 -15.97
N VAL A 217 18.66 26.94 -15.52
CA VAL A 217 19.82 26.13 -15.11
C VAL A 217 20.75 25.85 -16.29
N ILE A 218 20.20 25.56 -17.48
CA ILE A 218 20.97 25.35 -18.71
C ILE A 218 21.76 26.61 -19.09
N ALA A 219 21.14 27.79 -19.09
CA ALA A 219 21.84 29.04 -19.38
C ALA A 219 22.97 29.32 -18.38
N LYS A 220 22.70 29.12 -17.07
CA LYS A 220 23.72 29.26 -16.01
C LYS A 220 24.89 28.30 -16.21
N LEU A 221 24.62 27.03 -16.54
CA LEU A 221 25.66 26.02 -16.76
C LEU A 221 26.44 26.26 -18.06
N ALA A 222 25.77 26.68 -19.13
CA ALA A 222 26.40 27.03 -20.40
C ALA A 222 27.38 28.19 -20.21
N TYR A 223 26.94 29.21 -19.49
CA TYR A 223 27.79 30.35 -19.15
C TYR A 223 28.96 29.97 -18.24
N LEU A 224 28.70 29.18 -17.19
CA LEU A 224 29.72 28.79 -16.21
C LEU A 224 30.83 27.91 -16.82
N TYR A 225 30.45 26.92 -17.64
CA TYR A 225 31.37 25.97 -18.27
C TYR A 225 31.76 26.33 -19.71
N ARG A 226 31.30 27.48 -20.23
CA ARG A 226 31.52 27.96 -21.62
C ARG A 226 31.03 26.98 -22.70
N PHE A 227 29.95 26.25 -22.45
CA PHE A 227 29.39 25.34 -23.44
C PHE A 227 28.64 26.08 -24.54
N ASN A 228 28.93 25.73 -25.79
CA ASN A 228 28.10 26.15 -26.92
C ASN A 228 26.78 25.34 -26.96
N PRO A 229 25.75 25.77 -27.74
CA PRO A 229 24.47 25.05 -27.81
C PRO A 229 24.58 23.56 -28.19
N ILE A 230 25.59 23.17 -28.97
CA ILE A 230 25.82 21.79 -29.41
C ILE A 230 26.46 20.94 -28.29
N GLU A 231 27.37 21.52 -27.52
CA GLU A 231 27.96 20.87 -26.34
C GLU A 231 26.90 20.73 -25.24
N MET A 232 26.08 21.75 -25.05
CA MET A 232 24.98 21.71 -24.10
C MET A 232 23.90 20.70 -24.50
N GLN A 233 23.69 20.45 -25.80
CA GLN A 233 22.84 19.35 -26.27
C GLN A 233 23.31 17.99 -25.71
N LYS A 234 24.63 17.73 -25.71
CA LYS A 234 25.20 16.50 -25.15
C LYS A 234 24.99 16.42 -23.64
N VAL A 235 25.14 17.55 -22.93
CA VAL A 235 24.88 17.66 -21.49
C VAL A 235 23.43 17.33 -21.17
N VAL A 236 22.48 17.88 -21.93
CA VAL A 236 21.05 17.63 -21.73
C VAL A 236 20.73 16.17 -22.00
N ILE A 237 21.27 15.57 -23.07
CA ILE A 237 21.07 14.14 -23.39
C ILE A 237 21.60 13.24 -22.27
N LEU A 238 22.80 13.51 -21.75
CA LEU A 238 23.40 12.76 -20.64
C LEU A 238 22.65 12.91 -19.31
N ALA A 239 21.86 13.98 -19.16
CA ALA A 239 21.10 14.26 -17.95
C ALA A 239 19.66 13.72 -17.98
N LEU A 240 19.17 13.23 -19.13
CA LEU A 240 17.84 12.61 -19.27
C LEU A 240 17.80 11.23 -18.60
N ASP A 241 16.66 10.88 -18.02
CA ASP A 241 16.38 9.54 -17.52
C ASP A 241 15.53 8.70 -18.45
N ASP A 242 15.29 7.45 -18.05
CA ASP A 242 14.51 6.46 -18.82
C ASP A 242 13.08 6.93 -19.12
N GLN A 243 12.55 7.92 -18.39
CA GLN A 243 11.25 8.54 -18.59
C GLN A 243 11.31 9.90 -19.32
N MET A 244 12.47 10.28 -19.88
CA MET A 244 12.71 11.56 -20.55
C MET A 244 12.54 12.79 -19.65
N ASN A 245 12.76 12.66 -18.34
CA ASN A 245 12.73 13.77 -17.39
C ASN A 245 14.13 14.30 -17.09
N LEU A 246 14.19 15.58 -16.73
CA LEU A 246 15.43 16.30 -16.49
C LEU A 246 15.36 17.02 -15.14
N THR A 247 16.36 16.81 -14.28
CA THR A 247 16.43 17.43 -12.95
C THR A 247 17.66 18.33 -12.83
N ARG A 248 17.60 19.33 -11.94
CA ARG A 248 18.68 20.30 -11.72
C ARG A 248 20.00 19.61 -11.33
N ASP A 249 19.93 18.59 -10.47
CA ASP A 249 21.11 17.86 -9.99
C ASP A 249 21.73 16.96 -11.06
N ARG A 250 20.90 16.33 -11.91
CA ARG A 250 21.38 15.55 -13.06
C ARG A 250 22.05 16.43 -14.10
N LEU A 251 21.48 17.60 -14.40
CA LEU A 251 22.09 18.58 -15.31
C LEU A 251 23.46 19.06 -14.81
N LYS A 252 23.59 19.37 -13.51
CA LYS A 252 24.88 19.77 -12.92
C LYS A 252 25.92 18.67 -13.03
N LYS A 253 25.54 17.42 -12.71
CA LYS A 253 26.43 16.27 -12.78
C LYS A 253 26.85 16.00 -14.23
N ALA A 254 25.91 15.98 -15.16
CA ALA A 254 26.18 15.79 -16.58
C ALA A 254 27.03 16.92 -17.18
N ALA A 255 26.80 18.18 -16.79
CA ALA A 255 27.61 19.32 -17.20
C ALA A 255 29.07 19.17 -16.73
N ALA A 256 29.27 18.79 -15.47
CA ALA A 256 30.59 18.52 -14.93
C ALA A 256 31.26 17.33 -15.64
N ASP A 257 30.51 16.28 -15.97
CA ASP A 257 31.06 15.08 -16.62
C ASP A 257 31.38 15.31 -18.10
N VAL A 258 30.55 16.05 -18.85
CA VAL A 258 30.85 16.45 -20.24
C VAL A 258 32.04 17.39 -20.29
N TYR A 259 32.14 18.36 -19.37
CA TYR A 259 33.28 19.28 -19.28
C TYR A 259 34.59 18.51 -19.10
N LYS A 260 34.61 17.49 -18.22
CA LYS A 260 35.76 16.61 -17.99
C LYS A 260 36.17 15.84 -19.25
N LEU A 261 35.20 15.45 -20.08
CA LEU A 261 35.44 14.68 -21.30
C LEU A 261 36.00 15.56 -22.45
N THR A 262 35.66 16.84 -22.50
CA THR A 262 36.05 17.76 -23.59
C THR A 262 37.43 18.44 -23.41
N ILE A 263 38.03 18.46 -22.21
CA ILE A 263 39.29 19.18 -21.94
C ILE A 263 40.55 18.28 -22.02
N SER A 264 40.53 17.32 -22.93
CA SER A 264 41.79 16.73 -23.40
C SER A 264 41.81 16.59 -24.91
N LYS A 265 42.19 17.68 -25.60
CA LYS A 265 43.22 17.71 -26.66
C LYS A 265 43.24 19.06 -27.43
N GLU A 266 44.39 19.72 -27.30
CA GLU A 266 45.08 20.66 -28.21
C GLU A 266 44.94 22.20 -28.09
N PRO A 267 46.05 22.95 -28.29
CA PRO A 267 46.21 24.36 -27.91
C PRO A 267 46.04 25.33 -29.11
N PRO A 268 45.45 26.52 -28.94
CA PRO A 268 45.51 27.58 -29.95
C PRO A 268 46.84 28.34 -29.88
N GLN A 269 47.54 28.42 -31.01
CA GLN A 269 48.78 29.18 -31.18
C GLN A 269 48.55 30.69 -31.33
N LEU A 270 49.51 31.47 -30.82
CA LEU A 270 49.63 32.91 -30.98
C LEU A 270 50.11 33.29 -32.39
N GLN A 271 49.43 34.22 -33.05
CA GLN A 271 50.04 35.12 -34.03
C GLN A 271 49.81 36.58 -33.62
N LYS A 272 50.90 37.35 -33.62
CA LYS A 272 50.94 38.79 -33.39
C LYS A 272 50.71 39.53 -34.70
N PHE A 273 49.94 40.62 -34.66
CA PHE A 273 50.11 41.75 -35.57
C PHE A 273 50.13 43.04 -34.75
N PHE A 274 51.26 43.76 -34.81
CA PHE A 274 51.39 45.16 -34.42
C PHE A 274 51.57 46.00 -35.69
N SER A 275 50.86 47.11 -35.78
CA SER A 275 51.26 48.43 -36.32
C SER A 275 50.02 49.34 -36.17
N SER A 276 49.96 50.23 -35.18
CA SER A 276 50.59 51.55 -35.06
C SER A 276 49.96 52.61 -35.96
N GLU A 277 49.21 53.52 -35.31
CA GLU A 277 48.93 54.95 -35.63
C GLU A 277 48.06 55.22 -36.87
N ILE A 278 46.94 55.95 -36.78
CA ILE A 278 46.84 57.41 -36.54
C ILE A 278 45.66 57.77 -35.62
N GLU A 279 45.90 58.80 -34.81
CA GLU A 279 45.05 59.44 -33.81
C GLU A 279 43.92 60.35 -34.38
N GLU A 280 43.16 60.92 -33.43
CA GLU A 280 42.42 62.20 -33.49
C GLU A 280 40.97 62.20 -34.04
N ASN A 281 40.00 61.96 -33.14
CA ASN A 281 39.33 63.06 -32.42
C ASN A 281 38.06 62.55 -31.71
N ARG A 282 38.07 62.57 -30.36
CA ARG A 282 36.99 63.11 -29.52
C ARG A 282 37.40 63.05 -28.05
N ILE A 283 37.77 64.22 -27.56
CA ILE A 283 37.86 64.54 -26.15
C ILE A 283 36.47 64.34 -25.53
N VAL A 284 36.35 63.39 -24.60
CA VAL A 284 35.36 63.40 -23.52
C VAL A 284 36.10 62.95 -22.26
N GLU A 285 36.04 63.77 -21.23
CA GLU A 285 36.71 63.62 -19.95
C GLU A 285 36.39 62.28 -19.28
N ASN A 286 37.41 61.45 -19.05
CA ASN A 286 37.30 60.30 -18.15
C ASN A 286 37.69 60.76 -16.73
N PRO A 287 36.78 60.73 -15.74
CA PRO A 287 37.19 60.91 -14.35
C PRO A 287 38.06 59.72 -13.92
N VAL A 288 39.19 60.00 -13.28
CA VAL A 288 40.10 59.00 -12.70
C VAL A 288 39.29 58.09 -11.74
N LYS A 289 39.03 56.85 -12.14
CA LYS A 289 38.37 55.85 -11.28
C LYS A 289 39.29 55.53 -10.10
N SER A 290 38.75 55.49 -8.89
CA SER A 290 39.49 55.05 -7.70
C SER A 290 39.86 53.57 -7.83
N LYS A 291 41.01 53.14 -7.26
CA LYS A 291 41.41 51.71 -7.20
C LYS A 291 40.32 50.79 -6.64
N GLU A 292 39.50 51.30 -5.73
CA GLU A 292 38.35 50.58 -5.17
C GLU A 292 37.23 50.40 -6.20
N GLN A 293 37.00 51.41 -7.05
CA GLN A 293 36.01 51.36 -8.12
C GLN A 293 36.42 50.39 -9.22
N GLU A 294 37.70 50.35 -9.58
CA GLU A 294 38.28 49.37 -10.51
C GLU A 294 38.13 47.94 -9.98
N MET A 295 38.31 47.74 -8.67
CA MET A 295 38.17 46.42 -8.04
C MET A 295 36.71 45.96 -7.96
N ILE A 296 35.76 46.86 -7.70
CA ILE A 296 34.32 46.56 -7.78
C ILE A 296 33.97 46.10 -9.20
N GLU A 297 34.42 46.86 -10.21
CA GLU A 297 34.16 46.57 -11.62
C GLU A 297 34.74 45.21 -12.01
N TYR A 298 35.97 44.91 -11.58
CA TYR A 298 36.60 43.60 -11.79
C TYR A 298 35.80 42.46 -11.16
N PHE A 299 35.35 42.58 -9.91
CA PHE A 299 34.58 41.51 -9.27
C PHE A 299 33.20 41.30 -9.89
N GLU A 300 32.54 42.36 -10.34
CA GLU A 300 31.21 42.27 -10.96
C GLU A 300 31.26 41.72 -12.40
N SER A 301 32.37 41.89 -13.12
CA SER A 301 32.50 41.43 -14.52
C SER A 301 33.22 40.09 -14.70
N THR A 302 33.97 39.62 -13.69
CA THR A 302 34.82 38.42 -13.85
C THR A 302 34.06 37.14 -13.51
N ASN A 303 34.21 36.10 -14.34
CA ASN A 303 33.64 34.77 -14.06
C ASN A 303 34.30 34.16 -12.79
N PRO A 304 33.56 33.55 -11.84
CA PRO A 304 34.13 33.05 -10.59
C PRO A 304 35.17 31.93 -10.73
N ILE A 305 35.05 31.09 -11.76
CA ILE A 305 36.06 30.06 -12.05
C ILE A 305 37.34 30.71 -12.63
N GLU A 306 37.17 31.76 -13.43
CA GLU A 306 38.29 32.56 -13.96
C GLU A 306 38.96 33.37 -12.85
N HIS A 307 38.18 33.94 -11.93
CA HIS A 307 38.69 34.63 -10.75
C HIS A 307 39.53 33.68 -9.87
N LEU A 308 39.05 32.46 -9.61
CA LEU A 308 39.84 31.42 -8.94
C LEU A 308 41.09 31.01 -9.71
N ARG A 309 41.02 30.95 -11.04
CA ARG A 309 42.18 30.67 -11.90
C ARG A 309 43.23 31.78 -11.78
N ASN A 310 42.79 33.04 -11.75
CA ASN A 310 43.65 34.21 -11.56
C ASN A 310 44.33 34.20 -10.19
N LEU A 311 43.60 33.81 -9.14
CA LEU A 311 44.15 33.64 -7.78
C LEU A 311 45.14 32.47 -7.66
N ASN A 312 44.96 31.42 -8.48
CA ASN A 312 45.82 30.23 -8.51
C ASN A 312 46.95 30.32 -9.55
N ASN A 313 47.38 31.52 -9.95
CA ASN A 313 48.46 31.75 -10.93
C ASN A 313 48.22 31.06 -12.29
N GLY A 314 46.99 31.07 -12.78
CA GLY A 314 46.63 30.45 -14.07
C GLY A 314 46.39 28.94 -14.01
N LYS A 315 46.64 28.29 -12.86
CA LYS A 315 46.36 26.86 -12.68
C LYS A 315 44.88 26.61 -12.50
N GLU A 316 44.42 25.49 -13.04
CA GLU A 316 43.01 25.15 -13.00
C GLU A 316 42.55 24.80 -11.56
N PRO A 317 41.44 25.39 -11.07
CA PRO A 317 40.93 25.09 -9.73
C PRO A 317 40.54 23.62 -9.58
N THR A 318 40.66 23.06 -8.37
CA THR A 318 40.28 21.67 -8.10
C THR A 318 38.78 21.45 -8.24
N ASP A 319 38.36 20.23 -8.55
CA ASP A 319 36.94 19.88 -8.73
C ASP A 319 36.10 20.24 -7.49
N TYR A 320 36.65 20.07 -6.30
CA TYR A 320 36.03 20.49 -5.04
C TYR A 320 35.75 22.00 -4.99
N THR A 321 36.70 22.84 -5.42
CA THR A 321 36.52 24.30 -5.45
C THR A 321 35.54 24.75 -6.54
N LYS A 322 35.51 24.05 -7.68
CA LYS A 322 34.54 24.31 -8.76
C LYS A 322 33.12 23.97 -8.32
N ASP A 323 32.92 22.81 -7.67
CA ASP A 323 31.62 22.40 -7.12
C ASP A 323 31.12 23.39 -6.06
N LEU A 324 31.99 23.85 -5.17
CA LEU A 324 31.66 24.87 -4.17
C LEU A 324 31.18 26.17 -4.82
N VAL A 325 31.86 26.66 -5.85
CA VAL A 325 31.46 27.87 -6.57
C VAL A 325 30.14 27.68 -7.33
N SER A 326 29.96 26.53 -8.00
CA SER A 326 28.69 26.17 -8.63
C SER A 326 27.54 26.12 -7.61
N ASN A 327 27.80 25.62 -6.40
CA ASN A 327 26.82 25.57 -5.31
C ASN A 327 26.43 26.98 -4.84
N LEU A 328 27.40 27.87 -4.63
CA LEU A 328 27.17 29.27 -4.23
C LEU A 328 26.37 30.05 -5.30
N PHE A 329 26.65 29.80 -6.58
CA PHE A 329 25.98 30.49 -7.67
C PHE A 329 24.57 29.93 -7.93
N ILE A 330 24.40 28.61 -7.94
CA ILE A 330 23.14 27.96 -8.37
C ILE A 330 22.18 27.74 -7.18
N ASN A 331 22.67 27.25 -6.04
CA ASN A 331 21.82 26.88 -4.91
C ASN A 331 21.60 28.05 -3.94
N HIS A 332 22.65 28.82 -3.66
CA HIS A 332 22.53 30.02 -2.82
C HIS A 332 22.07 31.27 -3.61
N GLY A 333 22.00 31.18 -4.94
CA GLY A 333 21.47 32.25 -5.80
C GLY A 333 22.29 33.56 -5.74
N MET A 334 23.57 33.47 -5.38
CA MET A 334 24.41 34.65 -5.17
C MET A 334 24.84 35.29 -6.50
N ASN A 335 24.86 36.62 -6.54
CA ASN A 335 25.37 37.38 -7.69
C ASN A 335 26.88 37.17 -7.86
N ILE A 336 27.34 37.25 -9.11
CA ILE A 336 28.73 36.94 -9.50
C ILE A 336 29.77 37.75 -8.71
N GLY A 337 29.50 39.04 -8.50
CA GLY A 337 30.36 39.93 -7.72
C GLY A 337 30.38 39.61 -6.22
N VAL A 338 29.28 39.11 -5.66
CA VAL A 338 29.22 38.70 -4.25
C VAL A 338 30.03 37.41 -4.04
N VAL A 339 29.93 36.46 -4.98
CA VAL A 339 30.71 35.21 -4.95
C VAL A 339 32.21 35.49 -5.05
N ASN A 340 32.64 36.37 -5.96
CA ASN A 340 34.06 36.72 -6.11
C ASN A 340 34.62 37.40 -4.85
N VAL A 341 33.88 38.32 -4.25
CA VAL A 341 34.30 38.99 -3.00
C VAL A 341 34.35 38.01 -1.82
N LEU A 342 33.41 37.06 -1.75
CA LEU A 342 33.41 36.02 -0.71
C LEU A 342 34.64 35.10 -0.82
N ILE A 343 35.00 34.70 -2.05
CA ILE A 343 36.20 33.90 -2.32
C ILE A 343 37.45 34.63 -1.85
N GLU A 344 37.61 35.89 -2.25
CA GLU A 344 38.75 36.73 -1.87
C GLU A 344 38.85 36.88 -0.34
N TYR A 345 37.72 37.18 0.31
CA TYR A 345 37.65 37.36 1.76
C TYR A 345 38.05 36.10 2.54
N VAL A 346 37.53 34.93 2.14
CA VAL A 346 37.85 33.67 2.82
C VAL A 346 39.31 33.31 2.60
N MET A 347 39.83 33.42 1.37
CA MET A 347 41.23 33.13 1.08
C MET A 347 42.21 34.00 1.88
N LEU A 348 41.85 35.26 2.17
CA LEU A 348 42.65 36.15 3.02
C LEU A 348 42.70 35.71 4.49
N GLN A 349 41.64 35.07 5.00
CA GLN A 349 41.56 34.65 6.41
C GLN A 349 42.17 33.27 6.68
N THR A 350 42.17 32.40 5.69
CA THR A 350 42.51 30.97 5.83
C THR A 350 43.86 30.61 5.23
N ASP A 351 44.71 31.61 4.96
CA ASP A 351 46.01 31.46 4.31
C ASP A 351 45.90 30.74 2.95
N LYS A 352 45.06 31.31 2.06
CA LYS A 352 44.78 30.83 0.69
C LYS A 352 44.06 29.48 0.59
N LYS A 353 43.32 29.07 1.62
CA LYS A 353 42.50 27.84 1.60
C LYS A 353 41.01 28.15 1.43
N LEU A 354 40.23 27.27 0.81
CA LEU A 354 38.77 27.41 0.69
C LEU A 354 38.03 26.25 1.39
N PRO A 355 37.92 26.26 2.73
CA PRO A 355 37.18 25.24 3.45
C PRO A 355 35.65 25.37 3.23
N LYS A 356 35.01 24.36 2.63
CA LYS A 356 33.57 24.35 2.26
C LYS A 356 32.64 24.82 3.37
N ASN A 357 32.69 24.19 4.54
CA ASN A 357 31.75 24.50 5.63
C ASN A 357 31.86 25.96 6.10
N PHE A 358 33.07 26.53 6.07
CA PHE A 358 33.30 27.92 6.46
C PHE A 358 32.75 28.88 5.40
N VAL A 359 33.00 28.59 4.12
CA VAL A 359 32.49 29.37 2.98
C VAL A 359 30.95 29.34 2.95
N GLU A 360 30.32 28.18 3.10
CA GLU A 360 28.86 28.02 3.13
C GLU A 360 28.23 28.74 4.34
N THR A 361 28.87 28.69 5.52
CA THR A 361 28.38 29.42 6.71
C THR A 361 28.39 30.93 6.50
N ILE A 362 29.46 31.46 5.88
CA ILE A 362 29.53 32.90 5.56
C ILE A 362 28.52 33.23 4.45
N ALA A 363 28.36 32.34 3.46
CA ALA A 363 27.39 32.52 2.38
C ALA A 363 25.95 32.61 2.92
N ASP A 364 25.56 31.72 3.83
CA ASP A 364 24.25 31.77 4.49
C ASP A 364 24.06 33.05 5.30
N HIS A 365 25.11 33.50 6.00
CA HIS A 365 25.07 34.76 6.74
C HIS A 365 24.90 35.96 5.81
N TRP A 366 25.56 35.96 4.66
CA TRP A 366 25.47 37.02 3.65
C TRP A 366 24.12 37.02 2.91
N ASN A 367 23.56 35.84 2.64
CA ASN A 367 22.20 35.69 2.11
C ASN A 367 21.13 36.19 3.09
N ARG A 368 21.26 35.89 4.40
CA ARG A 368 20.35 36.44 5.43
C ARG A 368 20.42 37.96 5.53
N LYS A 369 21.57 38.55 5.24
CA LYS A 369 21.77 40.00 5.15
C LYS A 369 21.36 40.60 3.81
N ASN A 370 20.89 39.78 2.86
CA ASN A 370 20.38 40.19 1.54
C ASN A 370 21.39 41.03 0.73
N ILE A 371 22.66 40.62 0.74
CA ILE A 371 23.75 41.29 0.03
C ILE A 371 23.66 40.97 -1.47
N LYS A 372 23.63 41.99 -2.34
CA LYS A 372 23.43 41.80 -3.78
C LYS A 372 24.57 42.31 -4.67
N THR A 373 25.42 43.20 -4.17
CA THR A 373 26.49 43.84 -4.97
C THR A 373 27.88 43.55 -4.41
N ALA A 374 28.93 43.63 -5.26
CA ALA A 374 30.30 43.43 -4.81
C ALA A 374 30.73 44.50 -3.79
N LYS A 375 30.21 45.72 -3.94
CA LYS A 375 30.45 46.84 -3.03
C LYS A 375 29.95 46.59 -1.61
N GLU A 376 28.72 46.10 -1.47
CA GLU A 376 28.13 45.74 -0.18
C GLU A 376 28.89 44.59 0.49
N ALA A 377 29.26 43.57 -0.29
CA ALA A 377 30.05 42.44 0.17
C ALA A 377 31.42 42.87 0.73
N MET A 378 32.12 43.79 0.05
CA MET A 378 33.42 44.31 0.49
C MET A 378 33.34 45.12 1.80
N ALA A 379 32.28 45.92 1.97
CA ALA A 379 32.08 46.70 3.19
C ALA A 379 31.89 45.79 4.43
N ILE A 380 31.09 44.74 4.27
CA ILE A 380 30.81 43.78 5.35
C ILE A 380 32.07 42.97 5.68
N ALA A 381 32.80 42.49 4.67
CA ALA A 381 34.07 41.78 4.83
C ALA A 381 35.11 42.57 5.65
N ARG A 382 35.27 43.89 5.38
CA ARG A 382 36.20 44.76 6.15
C ARG A 382 35.77 44.91 7.61
N SER A 383 34.49 45.14 7.86
CA SER A 383 33.96 45.34 9.21
C SER A 383 34.13 44.11 10.12
N GLU A 384 34.07 42.92 9.53
CA GLU A 384 34.27 41.66 10.24
C GLU A 384 35.77 41.44 10.53
N HIS A 385 36.65 41.69 9.56
CA HIS A 385 38.10 41.57 9.74
C HIS A 385 38.66 42.45 10.88
N ASP A 386 38.22 43.70 10.99
CA ASP A 386 38.70 44.65 12.00
C ASP A 386 38.30 44.27 13.44
N LYS A 387 37.12 43.65 13.61
CA LYS A 387 36.66 43.15 14.91
C LYS A 387 37.56 41.99 15.40
N PHE A 388 37.96 41.10 14.49
CA PHE A 388 38.84 39.97 14.81
C PHE A 388 40.25 40.43 15.20
N LYS A 389 40.80 41.47 14.55
CA LYS A 389 42.16 41.95 14.81
C LYS A 389 42.31 42.62 16.19
N LYS A 390 41.28 43.33 16.66
CA LYS A 390 41.28 43.99 17.99
C LYS A 390 41.25 43.02 19.17
N LEU A 391 40.76 41.80 18.97
CA LEU A 391 40.63 40.80 20.03
C LEU A 391 41.96 40.07 20.35
N LYS A 392 42.98 40.18 19.48
CA LYS A 392 44.20 39.37 19.52
C LYS A 392 45.34 39.94 20.40
N ASN A 393 45.22 41.17 20.94
CA ASN A 393 46.33 41.93 21.55
C ASN A 393 46.17 42.28 23.06
N LYS A 394 45.58 41.43 23.92
CA LYS A 394 45.51 41.67 25.38
C LYS A 394 46.09 40.48 26.17
N GLU A 395 47.10 40.73 27.02
CA GLU A 395 47.61 39.76 28.03
C GLU A 395 46.57 39.53 29.14
N TYR A 396 46.41 38.27 29.59
CA TYR A 396 45.37 37.84 30.53
C TYR A 396 45.88 37.81 31.98
N VAL A 397 45.06 38.24 32.94
CA VAL A 397 45.34 38.16 34.38
C VAL A 397 44.44 37.09 35.01
N PRO A 398 44.99 36.03 35.64
CA PRO A 398 44.21 34.95 36.25
C PRO A 398 43.29 35.47 37.35
N GLN A 399 42.04 34.98 37.36
CA GLN A 399 41.08 35.33 38.41
C GLN A 399 41.15 34.38 39.61
N VAL A 400 41.59 33.12 39.44
CA VAL A 400 41.79 32.16 40.54
C VAL A 400 43.23 32.25 41.03
N SER A 401 43.43 32.55 42.32
CA SER A 401 44.77 32.75 42.90
C SER A 401 45.34 31.48 43.52
N GLU A 402 46.67 31.41 43.65
CA GLU A 402 47.35 30.34 44.41
C GLU A 402 46.88 30.26 45.88
N ALA A 403 46.37 31.37 46.44
CA ALA A 403 45.80 31.39 47.78
C ALA A 403 44.41 30.71 47.88
N GLU A 404 43.64 30.64 46.78
CA GLU A 404 42.41 29.83 46.72
C GLU A 404 42.71 28.33 46.64
N LEU A 405 43.79 27.94 45.95
CA LEU A 405 44.26 26.56 45.88
C LEU A 405 44.64 26.03 47.27
N ALA A 406 45.35 26.83 48.07
CA ALA A 406 45.77 26.47 49.42
C ALA A 406 44.61 26.28 50.42
N LYS A 407 43.41 26.78 50.13
CA LYS A 407 42.22 26.66 51.00
C LYS A 407 41.43 25.36 50.82
N GLN A 408 41.67 24.60 49.74
CA GLN A 408 40.86 23.40 49.41
C GLN A 408 41.26 22.12 50.16
N ASN A 409 42.34 22.14 50.96
CA ASN A 409 42.71 21.13 51.97
C ASN A 409 42.44 19.65 51.60
N VAL A 410 42.86 19.22 50.40
CA VAL A 410 42.72 17.82 49.95
C VAL A 410 43.87 16.97 50.51
N PRO A 411 43.60 15.85 51.22
CA PRO A 411 44.64 14.95 51.69
C PRO A 411 45.28 14.20 50.51
N ILE A 412 46.56 14.49 50.25
CA ILE A 412 47.30 13.92 49.11
C ILE A 412 47.76 12.50 49.48
N VAL A 413 47.09 11.49 48.95
CA VAL A 413 47.42 10.08 49.20
C VAL A 413 48.36 9.49 48.13
N ASN A 414 48.40 10.07 46.92
CA ASN A 414 49.15 9.50 45.78
C ASN A 414 49.79 10.58 44.87
N ASP A 415 51.08 10.44 44.55
CA ASP A 415 51.89 11.41 43.80
C ASP A 415 51.46 11.54 42.32
N GLN A 416 50.73 10.54 41.80
CA GLN A 416 50.23 10.52 40.41
C GLN A 416 49.15 11.58 40.13
N PHE A 417 48.33 11.94 41.13
CA PHE A 417 47.21 12.91 40.96
C PHE A 417 47.60 14.33 41.38
N ALA A 418 48.80 14.50 41.95
CA ALA A 418 49.30 15.77 42.44
C ALA A 418 49.39 16.85 41.35
N LYS A 419 49.56 16.47 40.06
CA LYS A 419 49.57 17.44 38.95
C LYS A 419 48.26 18.22 38.79
N TYR A 420 47.12 17.58 39.10
CA TYR A 420 45.81 18.21 38.98
C TYR A 420 45.45 19.04 40.20
N GLU A 421 45.86 18.60 41.39
CA GLU A 421 45.47 19.25 42.65
C GLU A 421 46.41 20.39 43.07
N ARG A 422 47.61 20.48 42.48
CA ARG A 422 48.63 21.48 42.85
C ARG A 422 48.80 22.62 41.83
N THR A 423 47.94 22.69 40.81
CA THR A 423 48.02 23.74 39.78
C THR A 423 46.70 24.48 39.68
N ILE A 424 46.74 25.81 39.62
CA ILE A 424 45.53 26.59 39.36
C ILE A 424 45.09 26.38 37.89
N PRO A 425 43.78 26.51 37.56
CA PRO A 425 43.29 26.18 36.23
C PRO A 425 44.00 26.90 35.08
N TYR A 426 44.38 28.17 35.26
CA TYR A 426 45.15 28.91 34.27
C TYR A 426 46.53 28.28 33.99
N GLU A 427 47.28 27.95 35.04
CA GLU A 427 48.61 27.36 34.90
C GLU A 427 48.54 25.94 34.36
N PHE A 428 47.56 25.17 34.80
CA PHE A 428 47.31 23.84 34.27
C PHE A 428 47.02 23.86 32.77
N LEU A 429 46.14 24.78 32.31
CA LEU A 429 45.85 24.97 30.89
C LEU A 429 47.08 25.44 30.10
N LYS A 430 47.93 26.27 30.70
CA LYS A 430 49.19 26.71 30.09
C LYS A 430 50.19 25.56 29.94
N GLN A 431 50.29 24.69 30.94
CA GLN A 431 51.09 23.46 30.88
C GLN A 431 50.56 22.50 29.81
N LEU A 432 49.25 22.30 29.76
CA LEU A 432 48.57 21.46 28.76
C LEU A 432 48.80 21.96 27.32
N ASN A 433 48.92 23.28 27.13
CA ASN A 433 49.21 23.91 25.85
C ASN A 433 50.72 24.11 25.57
N ASN A 434 51.57 23.24 26.12
CA ASN A 434 53.03 23.27 25.93
C ASN A 434 53.67 24.64 26.26
N GLY A 435 53.16 25.34 27.27
CA GLY A 435 53.65 26.65 27.72
C GLY A 435 53.11 27.86 26.94
N ARG A 436 52.26 27.65 25.92
CA ARG A 436 51.61 28.75 25.18
C ARG A 436 50.39 29.27 25.93
N GLU A 437 50.12 30.56 25.77
CA GLU A 437 48.93 31.21 26.35
C GLU A 437 47.63 30.48 25.94
N PRO A 438 46.84 29.98 26.90
CA PRO A 438 45.54 29.37 26.61
C PRO A 438 44.56 30.38 26.03
N PHE A 439 43.54 29.90 25.32
CA PHE A 439 42.54 30.81 24.76
C PHE A 439 41.75 31.52 25.88
N PRO A 440 41.43 32.82 25.75
CA PRO A 440 40.74 33.57 26.81
C PRO A 440 39.44 32.91 27.29
N TYR A 441 38.67 32.33 26.37
CA TYR A 441 37.41 31.68 26.69
C TYR A 441 37.60 30.37 27.49
N THR A 442 38.70 29.63 27.27
CA THR A 442 38.98 28.40 28.03
C THR A 442 39.38 28.70 29.47
N ILE A 443 40.05 29.84 29.68
CA ILE A 443 40.45 30.30 31.01
C ILE A 443 39.22 30.79 31.78
N GLU A 444 38.39 31.64 31.16
CA GLU A 444 37.13 32.12 31.75
C GLU A 444 36.23 30.95 32.14
N LEU A 445 36.14 29.92 31.29
CA LEU A 445 35.35 28.73 31.55
C LEU A 445 35.85 27.96 32.77
N ALA A 446 37.14 27.60 32.81
CA ALA A 446 37.71 26.83 33.90
C ALA A 446 37.63 27.60 35.23
N GLU A 447 37.93 28.89 35.23
CA GLU A 447 37.84 29.73 36.43
C GLU A 447 36.40 29.94 36.91
N SER A 448 35.44 30.02 35.99
CA SER A 448 34.02 30.11 36.35
C SER A 448 33.48 28.85 37.04
N LEU A 449 33.98 27.66 36.67
CA LEU A 449 33.61 26.39 37.33
C LEU A 449 34.08 26.33 38.77
N VAL A 450 35.26 26.86 39.05
CA VAL A 450 35.79 26.95 40.42
C VAL A 450 35.05 28.01 41.23
N LYS A 451 34.87 29.22 40.69
CA LYS A 451 34.31 30.34 41.45
C LYS A 451 32.80 30.32 41.61
N ASN A 452 32.07 30.04 40.52
CA ASN A 452 30.62 30.19 40.49
C ASN A 452 29.91 28.88 40.89
N TYR A 453 30.53 27.74 40.59
CA TYR A 453 29.97 26.42 40.86
C TYR A 453 30.68 25.69 42.02
N SER A 454 31.68 26.33 42.64
CA SER A 454 32.44 25.79 43.78
C SER A 454 33.03 24.40 43.54
N MET A 455 33.34 24.08 42.28
CA MET A 455 33.93 22.78 41.93
C MET A 455 35.39 22.72 42.39
N PRO A 456 35.86 21.59 42.94
CA PRO A 456 37.26 21.42 43.34
C PRO A 456 38.22 21.63 42.17
N ILE A 457 39.35 22.30 42.41
CA ILE A 457 40.30 22.68 41.35
C ILE A 457 40.87 21.44 40.65
N GLY A 458 41.16 20.37 41.40
CA GLY A 458 41.60 19.09 40.84
C GLY A 458 40.58 18.49 39.87
N VAL A 459 39.29 18.51 40.23
CA VAL A 459 38.20 18.02 39.38
C VAL A 459 38.07 18.86 38.11
N VAL A 460 38.20 20.20 38.21
CA VAL A 460 38.17 21.10 37.06
C VAL A 460 39.35 20.87 36.12
N ASN A 461 40.55 20.65 36.66
CA ASN A 461 41.74 20.37 35.83
C ASN A 461 41.61 19.03 35.08
N VAL A 462 41.16 17.96 35.75
CA VAL A 462 40.88 16.67 35.09
C VAL A 462 39.81 16.82 34.01
N LEU A 463 38.74 17.57 34.31
CA LEU A 463 37.67 17.83 33.34
C LEU A 463 38.18 18.58 32.11
N MET A 464 39.03 19.60 32.31
CA MET A 464 39.59 20.38 31.21
C MET A 464 40.55 19.55 30.36
N GLU A 465 41.44 18.74 30.97
CA GLU A 465 42.31 17.82 30.22
C GLU A 465 41.49 16.84 29.37
N TYR A 466 40.49 16.19 29.99
CA TYR A 466 39.57 15.31 29.28
C TYR A 466 38.85 16.03 28.13
N ALA A 467 38.38 17.26 28.35
CA ALA A 467 37.71 18.03 27.31
C ALA A 467 38.66 18.41 26.17
N PHE A 468 39.91 18.73 26.45
CA PHE A 468 40.93 19.01 25.44
C PHE A 468 41.24 17.77 24.60
N GLU A 469 41.41 16.61 25.22
CA GLU A 469 41.67 15.34 24.52
C GLU A 469 40.49 14.91 23.64
N GLN A 470 39.27 14.92 24.17
CA GLN A 470 38.09 14.45 23.43
C GLN A 470 37.68 15.38 22.28
N THR A 471 38.08 16.65 22.31
CA THR A 471 37.71 17.65 21.28
C THR A 471 38.87 18.05 20.37
N GLU A 472 40.02 17.37 20.46
CA GLU A 472 41.25 17.74 19.74
C GLU A 472 41.59 19.24 19.93
N GLY A 473 41.37 19.76 21.14
CA GLY A 473 41.59 21.16 21.50
C GLY A 473 40.47 22.15 21.15
N LYS A 474 39.36 21.71 20.54
CA LYS A 474 38.17 22.56 20.26
C LYS A 474 37.16 22.56 21.40
N VAL A 475 37.61 22.91 22.60
CA VAL A 475 36.77 22.90 23.81
C VAL A 475 35.64 23.92 23.66
N THR A 476 34.39 23.54 23.95
CA THR A 476 33.23 24.46 23.95
C THR A 476 32.64 24.59 25.35
N ARG A 477 32.11 25.76 25.71
CA ARG A 477 31.49 26.04 27.02
C ARG A 477 30.41 25.02 27.38
N ARG A 478 29.47 24.79 26.46
CA ARG A 478 28.36 23.86 26.64
C ARG A 478 28.82 22.43 26.92
N PHE A 479 29.87 21.97 26.24
CA PHE A 479 30.40 20.62 26.43
C PHE A 479 30.94 20.42 27.84
N VAL A 480 31.77 21.34 28.31
CA VAL A 480 32.38 21.29 29.65
C VAL A 480 31.32 21.46 30.74
N GLU A 481 30.41 22.43 30.61
CA GLU A 481 29.33 22.65 31.59
C GLU A 481 28.38 21.45 31.72
N THR A 482 28.13 20.72 30.63
CA THR A 482 27.29 19.51 30.65
C THR A 482 27.95 18.41 31.48
N ILE A 483 29.25 18.18 31.28
CA ILE A 483 29.99 17.17 32.04
C ILE A 483 30.13 17.61 33.50
N ALA A 484 30.47 18.87 33.74
CA ALA A 484 30.54 19.47 35.07
C ALA A 484 29.22 19.29 35.83
N SER A 485 28.08 19.62 35.21
CA SER A 485 26.76 19.44 35.82
C SER A 485 26.45 17.99 36.18
N ASN A 486 26.89 17.03 35.35
CA ASN A 486 26.69 15.61 35.64
C ASN A 486 27.59 15.13 36.79
N TRP A 487 28.85 15.55 36.80
CA TRP A 487 29.80 15.21 37.86
C TRP A 487 29.38 15.80 39.21
N MET A 488 28.84 17.02 39.23
CA MET A 488 28.23 17.59 40.45
C MET A 488 27.03 16.78 40.94
N LYS A 489 26.19 16.26 40.02
CA LYS A 489 25.02 15.44 40.37
C LYS A 489 25.43 14.09 40.96
N ILE A 490 26.52 13.51 40.46
CA ILE A 490 27.09 12.25 40.94
C ILE A 490 27.83 12.45 42.27
N GLY A 491 28.27 13.68 42.56
CA GLY A 491 28.95 14.04 43.80
C GLY A 491 30.47 13.84 43.75
N ILE A 492 31.08 13.99 42.58
CA ILE A 492 32.53 13.79 42.40
C ILE A 492 33.29 14.96 43.03
N ASP A 493 34.15 14.66 44.01
CA ASP A 493 34.84 15.68 44.81
C ASP A 493 36.38 15.67 44.72
N SER A 494 36.95 14.65 44.07
CA SER A 494 38.41 14.47 43.95
C SER A 494 38.86 14.15 42.52
N ALA A 495 40.14 14.40 42.22
CA ALA A 495 40.72 14.07 40.92
C ALA A 495 40.72 12.55 40.64
N GLU A 496 40.83 11.72 41.68
CA GLU A 496 40.79 10.26 41.58
C GLU A 496 39.39 9.76 41.18
N GLU A 497 38.34 10.24 41.84
CA GLU A 497 36.96 9.90 41.47
C GLU A 497 36.60 10.36 40.06
N ALA A 498 37.08 11.54 39.66
CA ALA A 498 36.90 12.08 38.32
C ALA A 498 37.54 11.17 37.24
N LEU A 499 38.77 10.70 37.45
CA LEU A 499 39.46 9.78 36.53
C LEU A 499 38.79 8.40 36.47
N ASN A 500 38.38 7.85 37.63
CA ASN A 500 37.64 6.58 37.66
C ASN A 500 36.30 6.69 36.91
N GLN A 501 35.62 7.84 36.99
CA GLN A 501 34.41 8.09 36.23
C GLN A 501 34.70 8.24 34.72
N ILE A 502 35.81 8.86 34.35
CA ILE A 502 36.28 8.91 32.96
C ILE A 502 36.50 7.49 32.43
N ASP A 503 37.23 6.63 33.15
CA ASP A 503 37.48 5.25 32.75
C ASP A 503 36.20 4.44 32.58
N LYS A 504 35.22 4.60 33.49
CA LYS A 504 33.88 4.02 33.34
C LYS A 504 33.19 4.55 32.08
N THR A 505 33.25 5.85 31.81
CA THR A 505 32.65 6.41 30.58
C THR A 505 33.37 5.99 29.30
N ILE A 506 34.70 5.76 29.33
CA ILE A 506 35.46 5.25 28.19
C ILE A 506 35.09 3.79 27.93
N LYS A 507 35.10 2.93 28.95
CA LYS A 507 34.66 1.52 28.83
C LYS A 507 33.22 1.43 28.35
N ASN A 508 32.33 2.27 28.86
CA ASN A 508 30.95 2.34 28.39
C ASN A 508 30.86 2.84 26.94
N LYS A 509 31.64 3.87 26.54
CA LYS A 509 31.70 4.33 25.14
C LYS A 509 32.26 3.26 24.21
N GLU A 510 33.28 2.51 24.62
CA GLU A 510 33.84 1.38 23.87
C GLU A 510 32.82 0.26 23.75
N PHE A 511 32.14 -0.09 24.84
CA PHE A 511 31.06 -1.06 24.84
C PHE A 511 29.87 -0.61 23.97
N LEU A 512 29.49 0.68 23.99
CA LEU A 512 28.52 1.25 23.04
C LEU A 512 29.01 1.21 21.59
N ARG A 513 30.30 1.42 21.34
CA ARG A 513 30.86 1.35 19.99
C ARG A 513 30.83 -0.07 19.44
N THR A 514 31.02 -1.07 20.30
CA THR A 514 31.02 -2.48 19.89
C THR A 514 29.62 -3.09 19.86
N THR A 515 28.76 -2.77 20.81
CA THR A 515 27.43 -3.42 20.96
C THR A 515 26.25 -2.50 20.68
N GLY A 516 26.43 -1.17 20.67
CA GLY A 516 25.34 -0.19 20.48
C GLY A 516 24.43 0.00 21.70
N PHE A 517 24.73 -0.62 22.85
CA PHE A 517 23.88 -0.63 24.05
C PHE A 517 24.72 -0.73 25.32
N ILE A 518 24.20 -0.30 26.48
CA ILE A 518 24.78 -0.64 27.80
C ILE A 518 23.72 -1.42 28.58
N PRO A 519 23.98 -2.68 28.97
CA PRO A 519 23.13 -3.44 29.87
C PRO A 519 22.98 -2.73 31.20
N SER A 520 21.73 -2.48 31.60
CA SER A 520 21.42 -1.94 32.92
C SER A 520 21.44 -3.02 34.00
N ILE A 521 21.18 -4.28 33.63
CA ILE A 521 21.19 -5.43 34.54
C ILE A 521 22.48 -6.23 34.30
N THR A 522 23.36 -6.25 35.31
CA THR A 522 24.63 -6.99 35.31
C THR A 522 24.60 -8.12 36.33
N ARG A 523 25.53 -9.08 36.23
CA ARG A 523 25.68 -10.14 37.25
C ARG A 523 25.81 -9.58 38.68
N GLU A 524 26.51 -8.46 38.83
CA GLU A 524 26.71 -7.77 40.12
C GLU A 524 25.41 -7.16 40.68
N SER A 525 24.43 -6.86 39.81
CA SER A 525 23.14 -6.30 40.20
C SER A 525 22.12 -7.35 40.69
N ILE A 526 22.38 -8.64 40.44
CA ILE A 526 21.49 -9.75 40.82
C ILE A 526 21.79 -10.15 42.27
N LYS A 527 20.96 -9.69 43.21
CA LYS A 527 21.07 -10.00 44.65
C LYS A 527 20.09 -11.09 45.09
N LYS A 528 20.19 -12.29 44.50
CA LYS A 528 19.29 -13.42 44.83
C LYS A 528 20.09 -14.70 45.04
N ASP A 529 19.69 -15.50 46.04
CA ASP A 529 20.24 -16.84 46.27
C ASP A 529 19.50 -17.84 45.36
N PHE A 530 20.24 -18.61 44.56
CA PHE A 530 19.72 -19.53 43.56
C PHE A 530 19.91 -21.01 43.95
N SER A 531 20.27 -21.28 45.21
CA SER A 531 20.59 -22.63 45.71
C SER A 531 19.44 -23.64 45.66
N GLU A 532 18.17 -23.19 45.59
CA GLU A 532 16.97 -24.04 45.50
C GLU A 532 16.43 -24.24 44.07
N VAL A 533 17.09 -23.70 43.04
CA VAL A 533 16.61 -23.77 41.64
C VAL A 533 17.02 -25.09 40.99
N ASP A 534 16.05 -25.81 40.41
CA ASP A 534 16.27 -27.04 39.65
C ASP A 534 17.25 -26.81 38.48
N GLY A 535 18.16 -27.77 38.25
CA GLY A 535 19.37 -27.57 37.44
C GLY A 535 19.11 -27.18 35.98
N ILE A 536 17.94 -27.54 35.43
CA ILE A 536 17.53 -27.16 34.06
C ILE A 536 17.13 -25.68 33.98
N TYR A 537 16.56 -25.12 35.07
CA TYR A 537 16.06 -23.74 35.11
C TYR A 537 17.07 -22.74 35.71
N TYR A 538 18.15 -23.23 36.31
CA TYR A 538 19.22 -22.40 36.88
C TYR A 538 19.75 -21.37 35.87
N PHE A 539 19.93 -21.78 34.61
CA PHE A 539 20.40 -20.90 33.54
C PHE A 539 19.46 -19.71 33.29
N TYR A 540 18.15 -19.92 33.36
CA TYR A 540 17.15 -18.87 33.16
C TYR A 540 17.07 -17.92 34.34
N GLU A 541 17.13 -18.44 35.57
CA GLU A 541 16.95 -17.62 36.77
C GLU A 541 18.20 -16.80 37.15
N SER A 542 19.40 -17.25 36.76
CA SER A 542 20.67 -16.64 37.21
C SER A 542 21.36 -15.76 36.16
N THR A 543 20.99 -15.86 34.89
CA THR A 543 21.70 -15.17 33.79
C THR A 543 21.05 -13.82 33.47
N PRO A 544 21.78 -12.69 33.47
CA PRO A 544 21.24 -11.40 33.03
C PRO A 544 20.71 -11.45 31.58
N PRO A 545 19.70 -10.64 31.21
CA PRO A 545 19.06 -10.72 29.88
C PRO A 545 20.02 -10.55 28.70
N TYR A 546 21.02 -9.67 28.84
CA TYR A 546 22.05 -9.47 27.81
C TYR A 546 22.86 -10.74 27.55
N GLU A 547 23.39 -11.35 28.62
CA GLU A 547 24.20 -12.56 28.51
C GLU A 547 23.36 -13.74 28.03
N PHE A 548 22.13 -13.86 28.56
CA PHE A 548 21.19 -14.89 28.17
C PHE A 548 20.88 -14.84 26.66
N MET A 549 20.55 -13.67 26.12
CA MET A 549 20.30 -13.51 24.69
C MET A 549 21.55 -13.74 23.83
N LYS A 550 22.74 -13.39 24.35
CA LYS A 550 24.01 -13.67 23.67
C LYS A 550 24.28 -15.17 23.58
N ASP A 551 24.03 -15.90 24.66
CA ASP A 551 24.21 -17.35 24.72
C ASP A 551 23.22 -18.08 23.79
N ILE A 552 21.96 -17.65 23.75
CA ILE A 552 20.96 -18.17 22.79
C ILE A 552 21.36 -17.91 21.34
N ASN A 553 22.00 -16.78 21.06
CA ASN A 553 22.48 -16.43 19.72
C ASN A 553 23.85 -17.04 19.38
N ASN A 554 24.23 -18.15 20.01
CA ASN A 554 25.51 -18.84 19.81
C ASN A 554 26.73 -17.92 20.00
N GLY A 555 26.67 -17.00 20.96
CA GLY A 555 27.72 -16.02 21.25
C GLY A 555 27.67 -14.75 20.40
N SER A 556 26.72 -14.62 19.47
CA SER A 556 26.54 -13.40 18.68
C SER A 556 25.91 -12.28 19.51
N GLU A 557 26.37 -11.05 19.28
CA GLU A 557 25.88 -9.88 20.03
C GLU A 557 24.37 -9.67 19.80
N PRO A 558 23.55 -9.64 20.88
CA PRO A 558 22.11 -9.41 20.75
C PRO A 558 21.82 -7.96 20.37
N PHE A 559 20.72 -7.73 19.64
CA PHE A 559 20.34 -6.37 19.25
C PHE A 559 20.02 -5.50 20.49
N PRO A 560 20.55 -4.26 20.56
CA PRO A 560 20.31 -3.29 21.65
C PRO A 560 18.85 -3.15 22.09
N THR A 561 17.95 -3.10 21.11
CA THR A 561 16.51 -2.93 21.35
C THR A 561 15.91 -4.13 22.08
N ASN A 562 16.40 -5.34 21.81
CA ASN A 562 15.86 -6.57 22.37
C ASN A 562 16.21 -6.67 23.85
N VAL A 563 17.48 -6.41 24.16
CA VAL A 563 17.99 -6.39 25.53
C VAL A 563 17.26 -5.32 26.34
N LYS A 564 17.09 -4.11 25.79
CA LYS A 564 16.33 -3.05 26.44
C LYS A 564 14.88 -3.45 26.74
N ILE A 565 14.20 -4.11 25.82
CA ILE A 565 12.83 -4.59 26.03
C ILE A 565 12.80 -5.58 27.21
N ALA A 566 13.74 -6.53 27.26
CA ALA A 566 13.82 -7.50 28.35
C ALA A 566 14.14 -6.83 29.70
N GLU A 567 15.08 -5.89 29.74
CA GLU A 567 15.40 -5.13 30.95
C GLU A 567 14.24 -4.24 31.41
N ASP A 568 13.48 -3.65 30.48
CA ASP A 568 12.27 -2.88 30.80
C ASP A 568 11.20 -3.78 31.45
N LEU A 569 11.05 -5.04 31.01
CA LEU A 569 10.14 -6.02 31.65
C LEU A 569 10.48 -6.26 33.12
N ILE A 570 11.77 -6.31 33.45
CA ILE A 570 12.24 -6.53 34.81
C ILE A 570 12.11 -5.24 35.62
N ASN A 571 12.77 -4.17 35.18
CA ASN A 571 12.93 -2.94 35.98
C ASN A 571 11.65 -2.10 36.08
N LYS A 572 10.79 -2.12 35.05
CA LYS A 572 9.58 -1.27 34.98
C LYS A 572 8.30 -2.04 35.27
N TYR A 573 8.23 -3.30 34.86
CA TYR A 573 7.02 -4.11 34.97
C TYR A 573 7.12 -5.20 36.04
N ASP A 574 8.24 -5.27 36.76
CA ASP A 574 8.49 -6.13 37.92
C ASP A 574 8.30 -7.62 37.61
N LEU A 575 8.60 -8.03 36.37
CA LEU A 575 8.61 -9.44 36.01
C LEU A 575 9.91 -10.11 36.53
N PRO A 576 9.82 -11.35 37.04
CA PRO A 576 11.00 -12.10 37.46
C PRO A 576 11.97 -12.36 36.30
N LEU A 577 13.28 -12.33 36.60
CA LEU A 577 14.35 -12.56 35.62
C LEU A 577 14.18 -13.87 34.85
N GLY A 578 13.93 -14.99 35.54
CA GLY A 578 13.71 -16.28 34.88
C GLY A 578 12.51 -16.31 33.95
N VAL A 579 11.41 -15.66 34.33
CA VAL A 579 10.20 -15.53 33.49
C VAL A 579 10.50 -14.72 32.23
N VAL A 580 11.28 -13.64 32.35
CA VAL A 580 11.69 -12.81 31.21
C VAL A 580 12.64 -13.55 30.27
N ASN A 581 13.54 -14.36 30.79
CA ASN A 581 14.46 -15.17 29.99
C ASN A 581 13.70 -16.27 29.22
N VAL A 582 12.80 -17.00 29.88
CA VAL A 582 11.93 -17.99 29.21
C VAL A 582 11.04 -17.33 28.14
N LEU A 583 10.44 -16.17 28.45
CA LEU A 583 9.71 -15.37 27.48
C LEU A 583 10.60 -14.96 26.31
N SER A 584 11.85 -14.61 26.58
CA SER A 584 12.76 -14.11 25.56
C SER A 584 13.12 -15.19 24.56
N GLU A 585 13.44 -16.39 25.04
CA GLU A 585 13.66 -17.56 24.20
C GLU A 585 12.40 -17.92 23.39
N TYR A 586 11.23 -17.95 24.04
CA TYR A 586 9.96 -18.24 23.38
C TYR A 586 9.65 -17.26 22.23
N VAL A 587 9.89 -15.97 22.42
CA VAL A 587 9.63 -14.97 21.36
C VAL A 587 10.65 -15.09 20.22
N LEU A 588 11.93 -15.29 20.55
CA LEU A 588 12.99 -15.41 19.54
C LEU A 588 12.81 -16.65 18.66
N SER A 589 12.39 -17.78 19.23
CA SER A 589 12.09 -18.99 18.46
C SER A 589 10.87 -18.84 17.55
N ARG A 590 9.87 -18.04 17.95
CA ARG A 590 8.57 -17.87 17.26
C ARG A 590 8.58 -16.91 16.08
N GLN A 591 9.38 -15.85 16.12
CA GLN A 591 9.35 -14.80 15.08
C GLN A 591 10.58 -14.81 14.16
N ASP A 592 11.16 -15.98 13.86
CA ASP A 592 12.39 -16.11 13.06
C ASP A 592 13.52 -15.20 13.60
N GLY A 593 13.71 -15.16 14.92
CA GLY A 593 14.69 -14.29 15.58
C GLY A 593 14.26 -12.82 15.75
N LYS A 594 13.03 -12.43 15.38
CA LYS A 594 12.51 -11.07 15.64
C LYS A 594 12.01 -10.94 17.08
N PHE A 595 12.33 -9.82 17.72
CA PHE A 595 11.93 -9.53 19.10
C PHE A 595 11.04 -8.29 19.17
N SER A 596 9.83 -8.39 18.62
CA SER A 596 8.92 -7.24 18.51
C SER A 596 8.40 -6.79 19.88
N LYS A 597 8.66 -5.52 20.24
CA LYS A 597 8.23 -4.91 21.51
C LYS A 597 6.76 -5.19 21.86
N ARG A 598 5.84 -4.93 20.91
CA ARG A 598 4.39 -5.10 21.14
C ARG A 598 4.03 -6.56 21.44
N TYR A 599 4.67 -7.50 20.76
CA TYR A 599 4.41 -8.93 20.95
C TYR A 599 4.96 -9.41 22.30
N VAL A 600 6.19 -9.02 22.62
CA VAL A 600 6.84 -9.29 23.91
C VAL A 600 6.02 -8.73 25.08
N GLU A 601 5.61 -7.45 25.02
CA GLU A 601 4.80 -6.82 26.07
C GLU A 601 3.41 -7.48 26.22
N THR A 602 2.83 -7.97 25.12
CA THR A 602 1.53 -8.68 25.17
C THR A 602 1.65 -9.98 25.95
N ILE A 603 2.67 -10.80 25.64
CA ILE A 603 2.87 -12.09 26.32
C ILE A 603 3.36 -11.86 27.76
N ALA A 604 4.23 -10.88 28.00
CA ALA A 604 4.63 -10.49 29.35
C ALA A 604 3.42 -10.11 30.22
N ASN A 605 2.45 -9.37 29.65
CA ASN A 605 1.23 -9.03 30.36
C ASN A 605 0.36 -10.26 30.66
N THR A 606 0.28 -11.25 29.76
CA THR A 606 -0.46 -12.50 30.03
C THR A 606 0.21 -13.34 31.11
N LEU A 607 1.54 -13.46 31.08
CA LEU A 607 2.30 -14.19 32.12
C LEU A 607 2.13 -13.52 33.49
N ARG A 608 2.17 -12.19 33.53
CA ARG A 608 1.92 -11.41 34.74
C ARG A 608 0.49 -11.57 35.27
N GLN A 609 -0.51 -11.55 34.39
CA GLN A 609 -1.92 -11.78 34.76
C GLN A 609 -2.17 -13.19 35.29
N ALA A 610 -1.45 -14.19 34.75
CA ALA A 610 -1.49 -15.56 35.23
C ALA A 610 -0.75 -15.76 36.56
N GLY A 611 -0.09 -14.74 37.10
CA GLY A 611 0.61 -14.79 38.38
C GLY A 611 1.87 -15.63 38.36
N ILE A 612 2.47 -15.85 37.18
CA ILE A 612 3.65 -16.71 36.99
C ILE A 612 4.89 -16.03 37.59
N GLN A 613 5.60 -16.75 38.47
CA GLN A 613 6.74 -16.19 39.21
C GLN A 613 8.08 -16.90 38.92
N THR A 614 8.04 -18.08 38.30
CA THR A 614 9.25 -18.89 38.04
C THR A 614 9.41 -19.24 36.57
N ALA A 615 10.66 -19.47 36.14
CA ALA A 615 10.98 -19.96 34.80
C ALA A 615 10.23 -21.27 34.46
N LYS A 616 10.10 -22.18 35.43
CA LYS A 616 9.36 -23.43 35.28
C LYS A 616 7.88 -23.20 34.95
N GLU A 617 7.20 -22.38 35.75
CA GLU A 617 5.79 -22.03 35.52
C GLU A 617 5.59 -21.33 34.18
N ALA A 618 6.51 -20.45 33.78
CA ALA A 618 6.47 -19.77 32.50
C ALA A 618 6.60 -20.75 31.32
N PHE A 619 7.50 -21.73 31.43
CA PHE A 619 7.71 -22.75 30.39
C PHE A 619 6.47 -23.64 30.22
N GLU A 620 5.89 -24.11 31.33
CA GLU A 620 4.67 -24.94 31.32
C GLU A 620 3.47 -24.18 30.74
N TYR A 621 3.32 -22.90 31.05
CA TYR A 621 2.24 -22.06 30.54
C TYR A 621 2.36 -21.80 29.04
N LEU A 622 3.56 -21.42 28.58
CA LEU A 622 3.79 -21.08 27.17
C LEU A 622 3.68 -22.31 26.25
N SER A 623 4.05 -23.49 26.73
CA SER A 623 3.91 -24.76 26.02
C SER A 623 2.45 -25.17 25.80
N LYS A 624 1.56 -24.91 26.76
CA LYS A 624 0.12 -25.18 26.58
C LYS A 624 -0.52 -24.24 25.55
N THR A 625 -0.15 -22.96 25.57
CA THR A 625 -0.60 -22.01 24.54
C THR A 625 -0.01 -22.31 23.16
N GLU A 626 1.10 -23.04 23.05
CA GLU A 626 1.72 -23.40 21.79
C GLU A 626 0.83 -24.32 20.95
N GLU A 627 0.31 -25.39 21.54
CA GLU A 627 -0.61 -26.33 20.87
C GLU A 627 -1.91 -25.63 20.46
N GLU A 628 -2.46 -24.75 21.31
CA GLU A 628 -3.65 -23.96 21.00
C GLU A 628 -3.41 -22.93 19.89
N LEU A 629 -2.26 -22.26 19.89
CA LEU A 629 -1.88 -21.30 18.84
C LEU A 629 -1.59 -22.00 17.51
N GLU A 630 -0.98 -23.18 17.53
CA GLU A 630 -0.73 -23.99 16.33
C GLU A 630 -2.07 -24.43 15.70
N MET A 631 -3.00 -24.90 16.53
CA MET A 631 -4.34 -25.28 16.08
C MET A 631 -5.13 -24.05 15.58
N LYS A 632 -5.06 -22.91 16.28
CA LYS A 632 -5.66 -21.64 15.85
C LYS A 632 -5.03 -21.10 14.56
N SER A 633 -3.74 -21.31 14.35
CA SER A 633 -3.03 -20.91 13.11
C SER A 633 -3.48 -21.77 11.93
N LYS A 634 -3.55 -23.09 12.11
CA LYS A 634 -4.00 -24.03 11.06
C LYS A 634 -5.48 -23.87 10.71
N LEU A 635 -6.32 -23.60 11.72
CA LEU A 635 -7.79 -23.69 11.59
C LEU A 635 -8.51 -22.36 11.74
N GLY A 636 -7.85 -21.28 12.17
CA GLY A 636 -8.49 -20.03 12.58
C GLY A 636 -9.34 -20.14 13.86
N TYR A 637 -9.30 -21.30 14.52
CA TYR A 637 -10.18 -21.69 15.62
C TYR A 637 -9.51 -22.79 16.46
N VAL A 638 -9.75 -22.79 17.77
CA VAL A 638 -9.26 -23.85 18.67
C VAL A 638 -10.40 -24.83 18.88
N PRO A 639 -10.26 -26.12 18.51
CA PRO A 639 -11.28 -27.13 18.76
C PRO A 639 -11.60 -27.22 20.26
N GLN A 640 -12.89 -27.22 20.60
CA GLN A 640 -13.36 -27.38 21.98
C GLN A 640 -13.41 -28.85 22.39
N ILE A 641 -13.60 -29.76 21.43
CA ILE A 641 -13.67 -31.19 21.71
C ILE A 641 -12.30 -31.81 21.46
N THR A 642 -11.57 -32.02 22.55
CA THR A 642 -10.26 -32.69 22.56
C THR A 642 -10.40 -34.20 22.76
N GLN A 643 -9.29 -34.93 22.61
CA GLN A 643 -9.20 -36.37 22.86
C GLN A 643 -9.71 -36.80 24.25
N GLU A 644 -9.61 -35.91 25.24
CA GLU A 644 -10.09 -36.14 26.61
C GLU A 644 -11.61 -36.30 26.70
N HIS A 645 -12.36 -35.76 25.73
CA HIS A 645 -13.82 -35.80 25.69
C HIS A 645 -14.39 -37.12 25.13
N ILE A 646 -13.53 -38.02 24.65
CA ILE A 646 -13.96 -39.32 24.11
C ILE A 646 -14.25 -40.28 25.28
N GLN A 647 -15.53 -40.58 25.51
CA GLN A 647 -15.96 -41.58 26.49
C GLN A 647 -15.55 -42.98 26.04
N ARG A 648 -14.57 -43.59 26.71
CA ARG A 648 -14.17 -44.99 26.49
C ARG A 648 -15.17 -45.96 27.12
N ASN A 649 -16.35 -46.09 26.52
CA ASN A 649 -17.25 -47.19 26.88
C ASN A 649 -16.82 -48.45 26.13
N GLY A 650 -16.30 -49.41 26.89
CA GLY A 650 -15.89 -50.71 26.37
C GLY A 650 -17.07 -51.48 25.81
N ASN A 651 -17.11 -51.63 24.48
CA ASN A 651 -17.49 -52.83 23.73
C ASN A 651 -17.72 -52.58 22.23
N ASP A 652 -17.59 -51.34 21.73
CA ASP A 652 -17.55 -51.05 20.30
C ASP A 652 -16.62 -49.86 20.03
N VAL A 653 -15.35 -50.11 19.67
CA VAL A 653 -14.46 -49.08 19.13
C VAL A 653 -14.78 -48.92 17.64
N ASP A 654 -15.98 -48.45 17.32
CA ASP A 654 -16.30 -48.04 15.94
C ASP A 654 -15.46 -46.80 15.59
N HIS A 655 -15.04 -46.72 14.32
CA HIS A 655 -14.19 -45.67 13.78
C HIS A 655 -14.73 -44.25 14.07
N TYR A 656 -16.04 -44.11 14.14
CA TYR A 656 -16.74 -42.85 14.42
C TYR A 656 -16.60 -42.37 15.86
N SER A 657 -16.56 -43.28 16.83
CA SER A 657 -16.55 -42.92 18.26
C SER A 657 -15.14 -42.73 18.81
N SER A 658 -14.12 -43.22 18.10
CA SER A 658 -12.71 -43.15 18.52
C SER A 658 -11.97 -41.88 18.08
N LYS A 659 -12.67 -40.96 17.39
CA LYS A 659 -12.09 -39.73 16.85
C LYS A 659 -12.88 -38.51 17.26
N THR A 660 -12.18 -37.42 17.55
CA THR A 660 -12.82 -36.11 17.73
C THR A 660 -13.42 -35.63 16.40
N PRO A 661 -14.39 -34.70 16.42
CA PRO A 661 -14.93 -34.13 15.18
C PRO A 661 -13.86 -33.49 14.29
N TYR A 662 -12.80 -32.93 14.87
CA TYR A 662 -11.64 -32.41 14.14
C TYR A 662 -10.88 -33.53 13.39
N GLU A 663 -10.48 -34.58 14.09
CA GLU A 663 -9.73 -35.69 13.49
C GLU A 663 -10.53 -36.44 12.44
N PHE A 664 -11.84 -36.56 12.67
CA PHE A 664 -12.75 -37.22 11.76
C PHE A 664 -12.92 -36.41 10.46
N LEU A 665 -13.16 -35.09 10.57
CA LEU A 665 -13.23 -34.20 9.41
C LEU A 665 -11.92 -34.17 8.63
N LYS A 666 -10.77 -34.15 9.33
CA LYS A 666 -9.44 -34.20 8.71
C LYS A 666 -9.20 -35.50 7.95
N GLN A 667 -9.77 -36.61 8.42
CA GLN A 667 -9.72 -37.86 7.67
C GLN A 667 -10.61 -37.82 6.43
N LEU A 668 -11.83 -37.31 6.53
CA LEU A 668 -12.76 -37.18 5.40
C LEU A 668 -12.21 -36.30 4.27
N SER A 669 -11.36 -35.33 4.61
CA SER A 669 -10.68 -34.44 3.66
C SER A 669 -9.33 -34.99 3.17
N ASN A 670 -9.04 -36.29 3.35
CA ASN A 670 -7.78 -36.95 2.97
C ASN A 670 -6.54 -36.32 3.62
N GLY A 671 -6.65 -35.87 4.88
CA GLY A 671 -5.56 -35.26 5.64
C GLY A 671 -5.48 -33.74 5.54
N ASN A 672 -6.28 -33.11 4.68
CA ASN A 672 -6.34 -31.64 4.57
C ASN A 672 -7.01 -31.02 5.81
N GLU A 673 -6.58 -29.83 6.21
CA GLU A 673 -7.17 -29.17 7.36
C GLU A 673 -8.65 -28.81 7.11
N PRO A 674 -9.57 -29.18 8.02
CA PRO A 674 -10.99 -28.89 7.85
C PRO A 674 -11.27 -27.39 8.06
N SER A 675 -12.26 -26.86 7.35
CA SER A 675 -12.63 -25.45 7.51
C SER A 675 -13.16 -25.16 8.93
N ALA A 676 -12.83 -23.98 9.45
CA ALA A 676 -13.29 -23.53 10.78
C ALA A 676 -14.82 -23.59 10.92
N SER A 677 -15.55 -23.24 9.86
CA SER A 677 -17.02 -23.29 9.83
C SER A 677 -17.55 -24.70 9.95
N ASN A 678 -16.94 -25.67 9.25
CA ASN A 678 -17.33 -27.07 9.31
C ASN A 678 -17.02 -27.67 10.67
N LEU A 679 -15.86 -27.33 11.26
CA LEU A 679 -15.48 -27.80 12.58
C LEU A 679 -16.40 -27.24 13.67
N LYS A 680 -16.69 -25.93 13.68
CA LYS A 680 -17.64 -25.33 14.62
C LYS A 680 -19.03 -25.96 14.53
N LEU A 681 -19.48 -26.25 13.31
CA LEU A 681 -20.74 -26.96 13.10
C LEU A 681 -20.67 -28.35 13.73
N ALA A 682 -19.65 -29.14 13.40
CA ALA A 682 -19.44 -30.47 13.93
C ALA A 682 -19.39 -30.52 15.46
N GLU A 683 -18.70 -29.57 16.10
CA GLU A 683 -18.67 -29.47 17.56
C GLU A 683 -20.01 -29.02 18.14
N SER A 684 -20.75 -28.13 17.47
CA SER A 684 -22.07 -27.70 17.92
C SER A 684 -23.11 -28.84 17.92
N LEU A 685 -22.92 -29.85 17.07
CA LEU A 685 -23.76 -31.06 17.10
C LEU A 685 -23.61 -31.83 18.41
N VAL A 686 -22.39 -31.86 18.95
CA VAL A 686 -22.11 -32.56 20.20
C VAL A 686 -22.45 -31.66 21.39
N LEU A 687 -21.92 -30.44 21.43
CA LEU A 687 -22.02 -29.54 22.58
C LEU A 687 -23.42 -28.94 22.75
N ASN A 688 -24.07 -28.54 21.65
CA ASN A 688 -25.35 -27.83 21.72
C ASN A 688 -26.54 -28.74 21.41
N SER A 689 -26.39 -29.65 20.45
CA SER A 689 -27.49 -30.53 20.03
C SER A 689 -27.56 -31.82 20.86
N GLY A 690 -26.54 -32.13 21.66
CA GLY A 690 -26.53 -33.29 22.56
C GLY A 690 -26.32 -34.64 21.87
N LEU A 691 -25.83 -34.67 20.63
CA LEU A 691 -25.47 -35.91 19.96
C LEU A 691 -24.17 -36.49 20.55
N SER A 692 -24.06 -37.81 20.62
CA SER A 692 -22.79 -38.46 20.95
C SER A 692 -21.77 -38.20 19.83
N ILE A 693 -20.47 -38.17 20.17
CA ILE A 693 -19.39 -37.89 19.19
C ILE A 693 -19.49 -38.83 17.99
N GLY A 694 -19.73 -40.13 18.22
CA GLY A 694 -19.92 -41.11 17.15
C GLY A 694 -21.11 -40.80 16.25
N VAL A 695 -22.27 -40.46 16.81
CA VAL A 695 -23.47 -40.12 16.03
C VAL A 695 -23.28 -38.83 15.23
N ALA A 696 -22.61 -37.82 15.80
CA ALA A 696 -22.27 -36.58 15.11
C ALA A 696 -21.34 -36.85 13.91
N ASN A 697 -20.31 -37.69 14.09
CA ASN A 697 -19.39 -38.09 13.01
C ASN A 697 -20.12 -38.84 11.88
N VAL A 698 -21.06 -39.74 12.20
CA VAL A 698 -21.90 -40.42 11.19
C VAL A 698 -22.75 -39.42 10.39
N LEU A 699 -23.36 -38.43 11.06
CA LEU A 699 -24.14 -37.39 10.39
C LEU A 699 -23.26 -36.54 9.45
N ILE A 700 -22.06 -36.20 9.92
CA ILE A 700 -21.09 -35.40 9.16
C ILE A 700 -20.70 -36.16 7.89
N GLU A 701 -20.30 -37.43 7.98
CA GLU A 701 -19.92 -38.22 6.80
C GLU A 701 -21.07 -38.34 5.80
N TYR A 702 -22.29 -38.62 6.28
CA TYR A 702 -23.46 -38.73 5.42
C TYR A 702 -23.71 -37.46 4.61
N VAL A 703 -23.74 -36.29 5.27
CA VAL A 703 -23.99 -35.02 4.56
C VAL A 703 -22.80 -34.65 3.68
N TYR A 704 -21.58 -34.89 4.15
CA TYR A 704 -20.36 -34.62 3.39
C TYR A 704 -20.34 -35.40 2.07
N ASN A 705 -20.66 -36.69 2.10
CA ASN A 705 -20.75 -37.53 0.90
C ASN A 705 -21.92 -37.11 0.00
N LEU A 706 -23.09 -36.82 0.57
CA LEU A 706 -24.29 -36.41 -0.16
C LEU A 706 -24.11 -35.07 -0.90
N LYS A 707 -23.32 -34.15 -0.34
CA LYS A 707 -23.12 -32.77 -0.85
C LYS A 707 -21.72 -32.55 -1.41
N SER A 708 -21.06 -33.60 -1.88
CA SER A 708 -19.77 -33.54 -2.58
C SER A 708 -18.71 -32.74 -1.80
N GLY A 709 -18.59 -33.00 -0.50
CA GLY A 709 -17.62 -32.36 0.40
C GLY A 709 -18.10 -31.08 1.09
N GLN A 710 -19.36 -30.69 0.91
CA GLN A 710 -19.94 -29.51 1.59
C GLN A 710 -20.76 -29.90 2.82
N LEU A 711 -20.74 -29.05 3.86
CA LEU A 711 -21.57 -29.19 5.06
C LEU A 711 -22.46 -27.96 5.26
N PRO A 712 -23.62 -27.87 4.57
CA PRO A 712 -24.52 -26.73 4.70
C PRO A 712 -25.14 -26.69 6.11
N LYS A 713 -24.78 -25.68 6.91
CA LYS A 713 -25.17 -25.52 8.32
C LYS A 713 -26.64 -25.84 8.62
N LYS A 714 -27.56 -25.11 7.97
CA LYS A 714 -29.02 -25.29 8.20
C LYS A 714 -29.49 -26.71 7.89
N TYR A 715 -28.93 -27.34 6.86
CA TYR A 715 -29.31 -28.69 6.45
C TYR A 715 -28.86 -29.72 7.48
N VAL A 716 -27.60 -29.62 7.93
CA VAL A 716 -27.04 -30.49 8.96
C VAL A 716 -27.78 -30.33 10.29
N GLU A 717 -28.02 -29.09 10.74
CA GLU A 717 -28.77 -28.81 11.98
C GLU A 717 -30.20 -29.36 11.94
N THR A 718 -30.87 -29.30 10.78
CA THR A 718 -32.23 -29.86 10.63
C THR A 718 -32.23 -31.37 10.79
N ILE A 719 -31.24 -32.07 10.22
CA ILE A 719 -31.11 -33.53 10.37
C ILE A 719 -30.75 -33.87 11.82
N ALA A 720 -29.81 -33.13 12.41
CA ALA A 720 -29.41 -33.31 13.80
C ALA A 720 -30.59 -33.16 14.77
N ALA A 721 -31.40 -32.11 14.61
CA ALA A 721 -32.60 -31.89 15.42
C ALA A 721 -33.58 -33.07 15.29
N ASN A 722 -33.79 -33.59 14.08
CA ASN A 722 -34.63 -34.77 13.87
C ASN A 722 -34.06 -36.01 14.58
N TRP A 723 -32.74 -36.25 14.47
CA TRP A 723 -32.09 -37.38 15.13
C TRP A 723 -32.17 -37.31 16.65
N VAL A 724 -32.06 -36.10 17.21
CA VAL A 724 -32.29 -35.84 18.64
C VAL A 724 -33.75 -36.13 19.02
N HIS A 725 -34.73 -35.68 18.23
CA HIS A 725 -36.15 -35.98 18.45
C HIS A 725 -36.47 -37.48 18.37
N GLN A 726 -35.77 -38.22 17.50
CA GLN A 726 -35.88 -39.67 17.36
C GLN A 726 -35.06 -40.46 18.40
N ASN A 727 -34.39 -39.75 19.32
CA ASN A 727 -33.54 -40.32 20.36
C ASN A 727 -32.45 -41.26 19.83
N ILE A 728 -31.82 -40.88 18.72
CA ILE A 728 -30.70 -41.63 18.13
C ILE A 728 -29.43 -41.32 18.91
N GLN A 729 -28.93 -42.32 19.65
CA GLN A 729 -27.75 -42.14 20.52
C GLN A 729 -26.57 -43.02 20.13
N THR A 730 -26.79 -44.08 19.34
CA THR A 730 -25.75 -45.02 18.92
C THR A 730 -25.43 -44.89 17.43
N VAL A 731 -24.18 -45.22 17.06
CA VAL A 731 -23.73 -45.24 15.66
C VAL A 731 -24.57 -46.21 14.81
N GLN A 732 -24.95 -47.37 15.37
CA GLN A 732 -25.77 -48.35 14.67
C GLN A 732 -27.17 -47.80 14.33
N GLN A 733 -27.81 -47.08 15.26
CA GLN A 733 -29.10 -46.42 15.01
C GLN A 733 -28.98 -45.35 13.92
N ALA A 734 -27.92 -44.54 13.96
CA ALA A 734 -27.67 -43.50 12.96
C ALA A 734 -27.48 -44.08 11.55
N LYS A 735 -26.68 -45.15 11.41
CA LYS A 735 -26.46 -45.86 10.13
C LYS A 735 -27.77 -46.44 9.57
N ALA A 736 -28.61 -47.03 10.43
CA ALA A 736 -29.91 -47.57 10.01
C ALA A 736 -30.85 -46.49 9.44
N VAL A 737 -30.91 -45.32 10.07
CA VAL A 737 -31.75 -44.20 9.61
C VAL A 737 -31.28 -43.63 8.26
N ILE A 738 -29.96 -43.56 8.05
CA ILE A 738 -29.38 -43.14 6.76
C ILE A 738 -29.75 -44.14 5.67
N HIS A 739 -29.52 -45.43 5.91
CA HIS A 739 -29.78 -46.48 4.92
C HIS A 739 -31.23 -46.48 4.46
N ASN A 740 -32.18 -46.39 5.41
CA ASN A 740 -33.61 -46.29 5.10
C ASN A 740 -33.94 -45.05 4.26
N LYS A 741 -33.27 -43.92 4.51
CA LYS A 741 -33.52 -42.68 3.75
C LYS A 741 -32.93 -42.74 2.34
N GLU A 742 -31.78 -43.38 2.17
CA GLU A 742 -31.16 -43.60 0.86
C GLU A 742 -32.00 -44.53 0.00
N THR A 743 -32.46 -45.66 0.54
CA THR A 743 -33.36 -46.58 -0.17
C THR A 743 -34.67 -45.89 -0.56
N THR A 744 -35.25 -45.08 0.32
CA THR A 744 -36.46 -44.30 0.00
C THR A 744 -36.22 -43.29 -1.15
N ASN A 745 -35.09 -42.58 -1.12
CA ASN A 745 -34.73 -41.62 -2.18
C ASN A 745 -34.41 -42.30 -3.51
N GLU A 746 -33.78 -43.48 -3.48
CA GLU A 746 -33.49 -44.29 -4.65
C GLU A 746 -34.78 -44.78 -5.32
N MET A 747 -35.74 -45.27 -4.53
CA MET A 747 -37.08 -45.61 -5.02
C MET A 747 -37.78 -44.40 -5.67
N LEU A 748 -37.74 -43.22 -5.04
CA LEU A 748 -38.29 -42.00 -5.63
C LEU A 748 -37.62 -41.61 -6.96
N ARG A 749 -36.32 -41.86 -7.12
CA ARG A 749 -35.59 -41.55 -8.37
C ARG A 749 -35.89 -42.54 -9.48
N ASN A 750 -35.87 -43.84 -9.17
CA ASN A 750 -35.98 -44.90 -10.17
C ASN A 750 -37.44 -45.17 -10.56
N VAL A 751 -38.34 -45.12 -9.57
CA VAL A 751 -39.73 -45.53 -9.71
C VAL A 751 -40.67 -44.32 -9.74
N GLY A 752 -40.31 -43.21 -9.06
CA GLY A 752 -41.16 -42.03 -8.92
C GLY A 752 -42.21 -42.14 -7.80
N TYR A 753 -42.20 -43.24 -7.05
CA TYR A 753 -43.15 -43.53 -5.98
C TYR A 753 -42.52 -44.48 -4.95
N VAL A 754 -42.83 -44.28 -3.67
CA VAL A 754 -42.41 -45.18 -2.58
C VAL A 754 -43.59 -46.08 -2.25
N PRO A 755 -43.46 -47.41 -2.38
CA PRO A 755 -44.50 -48.33 -1.95
C PRO A 755 -44.89 -48.10 -0.48
N THR A 756 -46.19 -48.06 -0.22
CA THR A 756 -46.78 -47.90 1.11
C THR A 756 -47.04 -49.23 1.80
N ILE A 757 -47.10 -50.33 1.05
CA ILE A 757 -47.26 -51.69 1.59
C ILE A 757 -45.89 -52.35 1.69
N SER A 758 -45.48 -52.69 2.91
CA SER A 758 -44.23 -53.42 3.19
C SER A 758 -44.45 -54.93 3.39
N GLU A 759 -43.39 -55.73 3.30
CA GLU A 759 -43.43 -57.16 3.65
C GLU A 759 -43.93 -57.42 5.08
N ILE A 760 -43.64 -56.50 6.02
CA ILE A 760 -44.11 -56.59 7.41
C ILE A 760 -45.63 -56.43 7.47
N ASP A 761 -46.20 -55.52 6.68
CA ASP A 761 -47.65 -55.30 6.60
C ASP A 761 -48.35 -56.55 6.07
N ILE A 762 -47.75 -57.23 5.10
CA ILE A 762 -48.28 -58.48 4.54
C ILE A 762 -48.33 -59.58 5.60
N GLN A 763 -47.25 -59.74 6.37
CA GLN A 763 -47.21 -60.73 7.46
C GLN A 763 -48.30 -60.45 8.51
N GLN A 764 -48.59 -59.17 8.80
CA GLN A 764 -49.69 -58.79 9.69
C GLN A 764 -51.07 -59.03 9.07
N MET A 765 -51.24 -58.78 7.76
CA MET A 765 -52.51 -58.93 7.05
C MET A 765 -52.92 -60.40 6.82
N ILE A 766 -51.95 -61.31 6.66
CA ILE A 766 -52.23 -62.75 6.44
C ILE A 766 -52.48 -63.48 7.77
N GLY A 767 -51.81 -63.09 8.86
CA GLY A 767 -51.91 -63.79 10.14
C GLY A 767 -51.46 -65.26 10.07
N ASN A 768 -52.12 -66.16 10.81
CA ASN A 768 -51.79 -67.60 10.87
C ASN A 768 -52.49 -68.44 9.78
N ARG A 769 -52.87 -67.85 8.64
CA ARG A 769 -53.61 -68.56 7.60
C ARG A 769 -52.70 -69.56 6.87
N VAL A 770 -53.18 -70.78 6.65
CA VAL A 770 -52.44 -71.80 5.88
C VAL A 770 -52.51 -71.40 4.41
N ILE A 771 -51.35 -71.11 3.81
CA ILE A 771 -51.24 -70.75 2.40
C ILE A 771 -50.81 -72.00 1.63
N GLU A 772 -51.56 -72.35 0.59
CA GLU A 772 -51.18 -73.42 -0.33
C GLU A 772 -49.87 -73.06 -1.05
N GLU A 773 -48.92 -74.00 -1.15
CA GLU A 773 -47.58 -73.72 -1.70
C GLU A 773 -47.63 -73.07 -3.09
N GLU A 774 -48.58 -73.49 -3.93
CA GLU A 774 -48.77 -72.99 -5.29
C GLU A 774 -49.14 -71.49 -5.34
N PHE A 775 -49.74 -70.95 -4.28
CA PHE A 775 -50.20 -69.56 -4.20
C PHE A 775 -49.38 -68.70 -3.24
N LYS A 776 -48.38 -69.28 -2.59
CA LYS A 776 -47.51 -68.59 -1.63
C LYS A 776 -46.85 -67.35 -2.22
N GLU A 777 -46.47 -67.43 -3.49
CA GLU A 777 -45.87 -66.30 -4.21
C GLU A 777 -46.83 -65.11 -4.32
N TYR A 778 -48.10 -65.34 -4.64
CA TYR A 778 -49.09 -64.27 -4.76
C TYR A 778 -49.42 -63.65 -3.41
N GLU A 779 -49.55 -64.46 -2.35
CA GLU A 779 -49.99 -63.96 -1.05
C GLU A 779 -48.87 -63.28 -0.25
N MET A 780 -47.61 -63.72 -0.40
CA MET A 780 -46.49 -63.24 0.42
C MET A 780 -45.64 -62.14 -0.24
N THR A 781 -45.93 -61.75 -1.48
CA THR A 781 -45.18 -60.69 -2.18
C THR A 781 -45.95 -59.38 -2.20
N THR A 782 -45.25 -58.27 -2.00
CA THR A 782 -45.90 -56.95 -2.14
C THR A 782 -46.34 -56.73 -3.59
N PRO A 783 -47.41 -55.97 -3.84
CA PRO A 783 -47.82 -55.67 -5.21
C PRO A 783 -46.72 -54.97 -6.03
N TYR A 784 -45.83 -54.24 -5.36
CA TYR A 784 -44.62 -53.66 -5.96
C TYR A 784 -43.62 -54.75 -6.39
N GLU A 785 -43.21 -55.64 -5.49
CA GLU A 785 -42.27 -56.72 -5.79
C GLU A 785 -42.83 -57.68 -6.84
N PHE A 786 -44.13 -57.95 -6.78
CA PHE A 786 -44.83 -58.78 -7.75
C PHE A 786 -44.77 -58.15 -9.15
N LEU A 787 -45.10 -56.86 -9.29
CA LEU A 787 -44.96 -56.13 -10.55
C LEU A 787 -43.51 -56.11 -11.06
N LYS A 788 -42.54 -55.92 -10.17
CA LYS A 788 -41.11 -55.91 -10.52
C LYS A 788 -40.67 -57.27 -11.05
N LYS A 789 -41.13 -58.36 -10.43
CA LYS A 789 -40.85 -59.73 -10.87
C LYS A 789 -41.48 -60.02 -12.23
N MET A 790 -42.73 -59.62 -12.45
CA MET A 790 -43.43 -59.79 -13.73
C MET A 790 -42.76 -59.01 -14.88
N ASN A 791 -42.11 -57.88 -14.57
CA ASN A 791 -41.29 -57.13 -15.51
C ASN A 791 -39.82 -57.62 -15.60
N HIS A 792 -39.54 -58.88 -15.28
CA HIS A 792 -38.20 -59.46 -15.32
C HIS A 792 -37.15 -58.72 -14.46
N GLY A 793 -37.58 -58.15 -13.33
CA GLY A 793 -36.72 -57.40 -12.41
C GLY A 793 -36.57 -55.91 -12.76
N VAL A 794 -37.16 -55.45 -13.87
CA VAL A 794 -37.19 -54.03 -14.24
C VAL A 794 -38.19 -53.27 -13.38
N GLU A 795 -37.79 -52.06 -12.95
CA GLU A 795 -38.60 -51.20 -12.09
C GLU A 795 -39.97 -50.87 -12.71
N PRO A 796 -41.10 -51.17 -12.05
CA PRO A 796 -42.43 -50.84 -12.55
C PRO A 796 -42.68 -49.33 -12.56
N TYR A 797 -43.52 -48.84 -13.48
CA TYR A 797 -43.94 -47.44 -13.49
C TYR A 797 -44.75 -47.07 -12.23
N ALA A 798 -44.50 -45.88 -11.65
CA ALA A 798 -45.24 -45.34 -10.50
C ALA A 798 -46.77 -45.50 -10.61
N ASN A 799 -47.35 -45.20 -11.77
CA ASN A 799 -48.79 -45.29 -11.99
C ASN A 799 -49.33 -46.72 -11.79
N ASN A 800 -48.54 -47.74 -12.15
CA ASN A 800 -48.93 -49.14 -11.99
C ASN A 800 -48.85 -49.56 -10.51
N ILE A 801 -47.85 -49.09 -9.78
CA ILE A 801 -47.69 -49.36 -8.34
C ILE A 801 -48.80 -48.69 -7.54
N GLN A 802 -49.10 -47.41 -7.82
CA GLN A 802 -50.22 -46.71 -7.19
C GLN A 802 -51.56 -47.39 -7.48
N LEU A 803 -51.75 -47.88 -8.72
CA LEU A 803 -52.94 -48.64 -9.08
C LEU A 803 -53.01 -49.94 -8.29
N ALA A 804 -51.90 -50.68 -8.18
CA ALA A 804 -51.80 -51.92 -7.42
C ALA A 804 -52.09 -51.72 -5.93
N GLU A 805 -51.53 -50.69 -5.29
CA GLU A 805 -51.82 -50.37 -3.89
C GLU A 805 -53.25 -49.86 -3.71
N LYS A 806 -53.81 -49.16 -4.69
CA LYS A 806 -55.22 -48.76 -4.69
C LYS A 806 -56.15 -49.97 -4.66
N LEU A 807 -55.79 -51.09 -5.30
CA LEU A 807 -56.55 -52.34 -5.22
C LEU A 807 -56.66 -52.83 -3.76
N VAL A 808 -55.56 -52.77 -3.02
CA VAL A 808 -55.51 -53.22 -1.63
C VAL A 808 -56.19 -52.21 -0.70
N HIS A 809 -55.80 -50.93 -0.73
CA HIS A 809 -56.28 -49.95 0.24
C HIS A 809 -57.70 -49.47 -0.02
N ARG A 810 -58.09 -49.26 -1.28
CA ARG A 810 -59.39 -48.66 -1.64
C ARG A 810 -60.45 -49.70 -1.98
N TYR A 811 -60.10 -50.69 -2.80
CA TYR A 811 -61.03 -51.77 -3.16
C TYR A 811 -61.05 -52.91 -2.12
N LYS A 812 -60.19 -52.81 -1.10
CA LYS A 812 -60.10 -53.77 0.02
C LYS A 812 -59.82 -55.20 -0.44
N LEU A 813 -59.13 -55.36 -1.57
CA LEU A 813 -58.73 -56.68 -2.06
C LEU A 813 -57.54 -57.18 -1.23
N PRO A 814 -57.54 -58.46 -0.80
CA PRO A 814 -56.35 -59.09 -0.23
C PRO A 814 -55.16 -59.00 -1.18
N VAL A 815 -53.94 -58.90 -0.66
CA VAL A 815 -52.71 -58.73 -1.46
C VAL A 815 -52.58 -59.82 -2.53
N GLY A 816 -52.84 -61.08 -2.17
CA GLY A 816 -52.86 -62.19 -3.13
C GLY A 816 -53.90 -62.05 -4.25
N VAL A 817 -55.11 -61.60 -3.93
CA VAL A 817 -56.17 -61.36 -4.92
C VAL A 817 -55.81 -60.19 -5.85
N ALA A 818 -55.18 -59.14 -5.30
CA ALA A 818 -54.70 -58.01 -6.08
C ALA A 818 -53.59 -58.43 -7.06
N ASN A 819 -52.64 -59.26 -6.62
CA ASN A 819 -51.57 -59.79 -7.48
C ASN A 819 -52.11 -60.67 -8.62
N VAL A 820 -53.09 -61.54 -8.34
CA VAL A 820 -53.78 -62.34 -9.37
C VAL A 820 -54.54 -61.45 -10.37
N LEU A 821 -55.19 -60.37 -9.90
CA LEU A 821 -55.85 -59.41 -10.79
C LEU A 821 -54.85 -58.68 -11.70
N ILE A 822 -53.70 -58.29 -11.16
CA ILE A 822 -52.63 -57.63 -11.91
C ILE A 822 -52.11 -58.55 -13.02
N GLU A 823 -51.80 -59.80 -12.69
CA GLU A 823 -51.35 -60.80 -13.67
C GLU A 823 -52.39 -61.01 -14.77
N TYR A 824 -53.66 -61.21 -14.39
CA TYR A 824 -54.76 -61.41 -15.35
C TYR A 824 -54.89 -60.28 -16.36
N VAL A 825 -54.81 -59.02 -15.91
CA VAL A 825 -54.94 -57.87 -16.81
C VAL A 825 -53.69 -57.70 -17.68
N LEU A 826 -52.49 -57.92 -17.13
CA LEU A 826 -51.25 -57.88 -17.91
C LEU A 826 -51.28 -58.89 -19.06
N GLU A 827 -51.81 -60.09 -18.85
CA GLU A 827 -51.92 -61.12 -19.88
C GLU A 827 -52.92 -60.74 -20.98
N ILE A 828 -54.09 -60.17 -20.63
CA ILE A 828 -55.13 -59.80 -21.61
C ILE A 828 -54.75 -58.56 -22.44
N LYS A 829 -53.97 -57.64 -21.86
CA LYS A 829 -53.69 -56.32 -22.46
C LYS A 829 -52.25 -56.18 -22.96
N ASP A 830 -51.63 -57.28 -23.38
CA ASP A 830 -50.27 -57.33 -23.95
C ASP A 830 -49.25 -56.61 -23.05
N GLY A 831 -49.24 -56.93 -21.75
CA GLY A 831 -48.32 -56.36 -20.77
C GLY A 831 -48.68 -54.94 -20.29
N LYS A 832 -49.85 -54.40 -20.63
CA LYS A 832 -50.31 -53.08 -20.18
C LYS A 832 -51.30 -53.18 -19.03
N LEU A 833 -51.29 -52.18 -18.15
CA LEU A 833 -52.27 -52.01 -17.06
C LEU A 833 -53.13 -50.76 -17.25
N PRO A 834 -54.18 -50.80 -18.12
CA PRO A 834 -55.06 -49.66 -18.30
C PRO A 834 -55.91 -49.41 -17.04
N ARG A 835 -55.73 -48.25 -16.43
CA ARG A 835 -56.38 -47.86 -15.16
C ARG A 835 -57.89 -48.09 -15.13
N ALA A 836 -58.62 -47.59 -16.13
CA ALA A 836 -60.09 -47.71 -16.17
C ALA A 836 -60.54 -49.18 -16.23
N TYR A 837 -59.82 -50.01 -17.00
CA TYR A 837 -60.12 -51.43 -17.15
C TYR A 837 -59.88 -52.20 -15.84
N VAL A 838 -58.71 -51.99 -15.23
CA VAL A 838 -58.35 -52.60 -13.94
C VAL A 838 -59.35 -52.21 -12.85
N GLU A 839 -59.72 -50.92 -12.76
CA GLU A 839 -60.65 -50.42 -11.74
C GLU A 839 -62.07 -51.01 -11.92
N THR A 840 -62.52 -51.25 -13.16
CA THR A 840 -63.82 -51.91 -13.38
C THR A 840 -63.83 -53.37 -12.93
N ILE A 841 -62.73 -54.10 -13.16
CA ILE A 841 -62.62 -55.50 -12.72
C ILE A 841 -62.45 -55.55 -11.20
N ALA A 842 -61.65 -54.64 -10.62
CA ALA A 842 -61.47 -54.52 -9.18
C ALA A 842 -62.79 -54.24 -8.44
N ASP A 843 -63.66 -53.37 -8.96
CA ASP A 843 -64.99 -53.12 -8.38
C ASP A 843 -65.87 -54.37 -8.43
N SER A 844 -65.83 -55.12 -9.54
CA SER A 844 -66.53 -56.40 -9.68
C SER A 844 -66.03 -57.47 -8.69
N TRP A 845 -64.71 -57.60 -8.55
CA TRP A 845 -64.06 -58.57 -7.66
C TRP A 845 -64.25 -58.22 -6.19
N SER A 846 -64.23 -56.93 -5.85
CA SER A 846 -64.54 -56.45 -4.50
C SER A 846 -65.96 -56.84 -4.08
N ARG A 847 -66.94 -56.74 -4.99
CA ARG A 847 -68.33 -57.19 -4.73
C ARG A 847 -68.47 -58.71 -4.61
N LYS A 848 -67.62 -59.48 -5.29
CA LYS A 848 -67.58 -60.95 -5.21
C LYS A 848 -66.85 -61.47 -3.97
N ASN A 849 -66.10 -60.59 -3.28
CA ASN A 849 -65.54 -60.82 -1.96
C ASN A 849 -64.53 -61.99 -1.91
N PHE A 850 -63.64 -62.08 -2.90
CA PHE A 850 -62.58 -63.09 -2.93
C PHE A 850 -61.61 -62.90 -1.76
N VAL A 851 -61.29 -63.99 -1.04
CA VAL A 851 -60.51 -63.95 0.21
C VAL A 851 -59.08 -64.49 0.02
N THR A 852 -58.89 -65.39 -0.95
CA THR A 852 -57.60 -66.03 -1.26
C THR A 852 -57.20 -65.82 -2.72
N ALA A 853 -55.90 -65.91 -3.00
CA ALA A 853 -55.40 -65.87 -4.38
C ALA A 853 -55.99 -67.00 -5.24
N LYS A 854 -56.25 -68.16 -4.62
CA LYS A 854 -56.88 -69.32 -5.26
C LYS A 854 -58.28 -69.01 -5.79
N ASP A 855 -59.14 -68.43 -4.96
CA ASP A 855 -60.53 -68.10 -5.35
C ASP A 855 -60.56 -67.17 -6.57
N ALA A 856 -59.62 -66.21 -6.61
CA ALA A 856 -59.46 -65.28 -7.70
C ALA A 856 -58.93 -65.96 -8.99
N ALA A 857 -57.97 -66.87 -8.86
CA ALA A 857 -57.37 -67.58 -9.99
C ALA A 857 -58.38 -68.54 -10.67
N GLU A 858 -59.20 -69.24 -9.89
CA GLU A 858 -60.27 -70.10 -10.42
C GLU A 858 -61.31 -69.29 -11.21
N HIS A 859 -61.68 -68.11 -10.68
CA HIS A 859 -62.59 -67.20 -11.38
C HIS A 859 -62.00 -66.69 -12.70
N VAL A 860 -60.72 -66.35 -12.72
CA VAL A 860 -60.00 -65.95 -13.94
C VAL A 860 -59.99 -67.06 -14.99
N ALA A 861 -59.73 -68.30 -14.60
CA ALA A 861 -59.73 -69.44 -15.52
C ALA A 861 -61.11 -69.60 -16.19
N MET A 862 -62.19 -69.47 -15.42
CA MET A 862 -63.56 -69.52 -15.95
C MET A 862 -63.89 -68.34 -16.88
N GLU A 863 -63.41 -67.12 -16.59
CA GLU A 863 -63.60 -65.96 -17.48
C GLU A 863 -62.84 -66.10 -18.81
N LYS A 864 -61.60 -66.61 -18.79
CA LYS A 864 -60.82 -66.86 -20.01
C LYS A 864 -61.53 -67.84 -20.95
N GLU A 865 -62.10 -68.91 -20.41
CA GLU A 865 -62.86 -69.88 -21.20
C GLU A 865 -64.13 -69.25 -21.82
N ASN A 866 -64.83 -68.42 -21.05
CA ASN A 866 -66.02 -67.70 -21.53
C ASN A 866 -65.70 -66.61 -22.56
N TYR A 867 -64.55 -65.94 -22.44
CA TYR A 867 -64.09 -64.95 -23.41
C TYR A 867 -63.71 -65.60 -24.74
N ALA A 868 -63.02 -66.75 -24.71
CA ALA A 868 -62.67 -67.52 -25.90
C ALA A 868 -63.93 -67.96 -26.68
N LYS A 869 -65.00 -68.37 -25.99
CA LYS A 869 -66.29 -68.72 -26.63
C LYS A 869 -66.96 -67.54 -27.35
N ARG A 870 -66.83 -66.31 -26.83
CA ARG A 870 -67.44 -65.09 -27.42
C ARG A 870 -66.68 -64.53 -28.64
N GLN A 871 -65.36 -64.70 -28.70
CA GLN A 871 -64.54 -64.29 -29.85
C GLN A 871 -64.93 -65.06 -31.12
N VAL A 872 -65.18 -66.37 -30.99
CA VAL A 872 -65.65 -67.24 -32.08
C VAL A 872 -67.04 -66.85 -32.59
N GLU A 873 -67.91 -66.31 -31.73
CA GLU A 873 -69.23 -65.79 -32.14
C GLU A 873 -69.18 -64.42 -32.83
N GLN A 874 -68.16 -63.58 -32.57
CA GLN A 874 -68.04 -62.24 -33.17
C GLN A 874 -67.44 -62.24 -34.59
N GLU A 875 -66.56 -63.18 -34.94
CA GLU A 875 -66.03 -63.31 -36.31
C GLU A 875 -67.10 -63.71 -37.34
N ASN A 876 -68.24 -64.25 -36.91
CA ASN A 876 -69.33 -64.70 -37.78
C ASN A 876 -70.38 -63.62 -38.13
N ARG A 877 -70.14 -62.32 -37.87
CA ARG A 877 -71.09 -61.23 -38.22
C ARG A 877 -70.66 -60.41 -39.45
N PRO A 878 -71.52 -60.21 -40.47
CA PRO A 878 -71.18 -59.42 -41.66
C PRO A 878 -71.14 -57.91 -41.36
N ARG A 879 -70.08 -57.22 -41.82
CA ARG A 879 -69.84 -55.78 -41.59
C ARG A 879 -70.69 -54.87 -42.49
N SER A 880 -71.50 -53.98 -41.89
CA SER A 880 -72.14 -52.85 -42.57
C SER A 880 -71.19 -51.64 -42.62
N LYS A 881 -71.00 -51.06 -43.81
CA LYS A 881 -70.34 -49.76 -43.98
C LYS A 881 -71.26 -48.62 -43.52
N TRP A 882 -70.67 -47.46 -43.22
CA TRP A 882 -71.12 -46.07 -43.45
C TRP A 882 -70.48 -45.14 -42.40
N GLY A 883 -69.57 -44.26 -42.86
CA GLY A 883 -69.09 -43.10 -42.12
C GLY A 883 -69.86 -41.85 -42.56
N ARG A 884 -70.01 -40.86 -41.68
CA ARG A 884 -70.65 -39.58 -41.97
C ARG A 884 -69.73 -38.42 -41.54
N VAL A 885 -69.44 -37.55 -42.51
CA VAL A 885 -68.70 -36.29 -42.41
C VAL A 885 -69.71 -35.15 -42.31
N GLU A 886 -69.48 -34.17 -41.44
CA GLU A 886 -70.26 -32.92 -41.37
C GLU A 886 -69.47 -31.71 -41.89
N LYS A 887 -70.19 -30.78 -42.54
CA LYS A 887 -69.72 -29.66 -43.39
C LYS A 887 -69.66 -28.34 -42.61
N ILE A 888 -68.67 -27.50 -42.94
CA ILE A 888 -68.45 -26.14 -42.39
C ILE A 888 -69.23 -25.07 -43.22
N PRO A 889 -69.94 -24.09 -42.61
CA PRO A 889 -70.77 -23.10 -43.33
C PRO A 889 -70.09 -21.83 -43.90
N GLU A 890 -70.36 -21.65 -45.19
CA GLU A 890 -70.69 -20.48 -46.03
C GLU A 890 -69.99 -19.10 -46.03
N TRP A 891 -69.28 -18.61 -45.01
CA TRP A 891 -68.56 -17.31 -45.15
C TRP A 891 -67.04 -17.44 -45.40
N PHE A 892 -66.52 -18.68 -45.35
CA PHE A 892 -65.10 -18.99 -45.52
C PHE A 892 -64.65 -19.13 -47.00
N LYS A 893 -65.49 -18.72 -47.96
CA LYS A 893 -65.16 -18.81 -49.38
C LYS A 893 -65.50 -17.52 -50.09
N GLU A 894 -64.47 -16.91 -50.64
CA GLU A 894 -64.40 -16.23 -51.94
C GLU A 894 -63.03 -15.54 -51.96
N ARG A 895 -62.13 -15.72 -52.93
CA ARG A 895 -62.10 -16.30 -54.28
C ARG A 895 -60.61 -16.49 -54.61
N ASP A 896 -60.10 -17.27 -55.54
CA ASP A 896 -60.47 -18.21 -56.62
C ASP A 896 -59.10 -18.34 -57.35
N ASP A 897 -58.72 -19.35 -58.10
CA ASP A 897 -59.16 -20.69 -58.40
C ASP A 897 -57.99 -21.31 -59.19
N GLN A 898 -58.06 -22.63 -59.39
CA GLN A 898 -57.26 -23.45 -60.33
C GLN A 898 -55.81 -23.75 -59.88
N GLY A 899 -55.34 -24.99 -59.78
CA GLY A 899 -55.91 -26.29 -60.17
C GLY A 899 -54.78 -27.27 -60.48
N ALA A 900 -54.62 -28.27 -59.60
CA ALA A 900 -54.03 -29.61 -59.77
C ALA A 900 -52.62 -29.79 -60.39
N THR A 901 -51.67 -30.37 -59.62
CA THR A 901 -51.24 -31.80 -59.71
C THR A 901 -50.06 -32.08 -58.75
N ASN A 902 -50.02 -33.32 -58.23
CA ASN A 902 -49.01 -33.91 -57.34
C ASN A 902 -47.58 -33.90 -57.92
N ASP A 903 -46.57 -33.71 -57.08
CA ASP A 903 -45.64 -34.76 -56.65
C ASP A 903 -44.53 -34.22 -55.73
N ASN A 904 -44.07 -35.10 -54.84
CA ASN A 904 -42.84 -35.04 -54.04
C ASN A 904 -41.62 -34.58 -54.88
N PRO A 905 -40.57 -33.95 -54.31
CA PRO A 905 -39.58 -34.76 -53.60
C PRO A 905 -38.83 -34.12 -52.40
N GLN A 906 -38.41 -35.07 -51.57
CA GLN A 906 -37.25 -35.17 -50.67
C GLN A 906 -35.95 -34.43 -51.06
N THR A 907 -35.06 -34.37 -50.03
CA THR A 907 -33.60 -34.16 -50.01
C THR A 907 -33.13 -32.71 -49.75
N ASP A 908 -32.11 -32.40 -48.93
CA ASP A 908 -30.91 -33.14 -48.54
C ASP A 908 -30.38 -32.74 -47.15
N SER A 909 -29.71 -33.71 -46.53
CA SER A 909 -28.85 -33.59 -45.35
C SER A 909 -27.71 -32.58 -45.53
N ILE A 910 -27.46 -31.75 -44.53
CA ILE A 910 -26.28 -30.88 -44.49
C ILE A 910 -25.07 -31.71 -44.04
N ASP A 911 -24.12 -31.88 -44.96
CA ASP A 911 -22.83 -32.55 -44.77
C ASP A 911 -21.82 -31.60 -44.09
N PHE A 912 -21.65 -31.76 -42.78
CA PHE A 912 -20.80 -30.93 -41.92
C PHE A 912 -19.30 -30.97 -42.28
N GLU A 913 -18.86 -32.01 -43.02
CA GLU A 913 -17.47 -32.16 -43.44
C GLU A 913 -17.10 -31.12 -44.52
N LYS A 914 -18.08 -30.74 -45.36
CA LYS A 914 -17.89 -29.80 -46.46
C LYS A 914 -17.79 -28.34 -45.99
N GLU A 915 -18.52 -27.99 -44.93
CA GLU A 915 -18.45 -26.66 -44.31
C GLU A 915 -17.15 -26.48 -43.49
N ARG A 916 -16.64 -27.58 -42.88
CA ARG A 916 -15.32 -27.61 -42.21
C ARG A 916 -14.17 -27.35 -43.19
N LEU A 917 -14.19 -27.96 -44.37
CA LEU A 917 -13.20 -27.72 -45.44
C LEU A 917 -13.24 -26.28 -45.96
N ARG A 918 -14.44 -25.68 -46.05
CA ARG A 918 -14.64 -24.30 -46.48
C ARG A 918 -14.10 -23.26 -45.48
N ILE A 919 -14.11 -23.58 -44.18
CA ILE A 919 -13.53 -22.75 -43.12
C ILE A 919 -11.99 -22.82 -43.15
N LEU A 920 -11.42 -23.99 -43.44
CA LEU A 920 -9.97 -24.15 -43.61
C LEU A 920 -9.44 -23.45 -44.86
N GLU A 921 -10.21 -23.45 -45.95
CA GLU A 921 -9.84 -22.79 -47.21
C GLU A 921 -9.91 -21.25 -47.13
N LYS A 922 -10.85 -20.70 -46.32
CA LYS A 922 -10.95 -19.26 -46.03
C LYS A 922 -9.85 -18.72 -45.11
N LEU A 923 -9.13 -19.61 -44.40
CA LEU A 923 -8.04 -19.25 -43.47
C LEU A 923 -6.66 -19.23 -44.13
N GLY A 924 -6.55 -19.50 -45.44
CA GLY A 924 -5.31 -19.27 -46.19
C GLY A 924 -4.07 -19.98 -45.63
N ARG A 925 -4.25 -21.08 -44.89
CA ARG A 925 -3.18 -21.95 -44.42
C ARG A 925 -3.34 -23.33 -45.05
N LYS A 926 -2.29 -23.75 -45.76
CA LYS A 926 -2.09 -25.15 -46.12
C LYS A 926 -1.47 -25.85 -44.89
N GLU A 927 -2.04 -27.02 -44.58
CA GLU A 927 -1.85 -27.91 -43.42
C GLU A 927 -2.60 -27.54 -42.14
#